data_AF-V8NXU8-F1
#
_entry.id   AF-V8NXU8-F1
#
_cell.length_a   1.000
_cell.length_b   1.000
_cell.length_c   1.000
_cell.angle_alpha   90.00
_cell.angle_beta   90.00
_cell.angle_gamma   90.00
#
_symmetry.space_group_name_H-M   'P 1'
#
loop_
_entity.id
_entity.type
_entity.pdbx_description
1 polymer ?
#
loop_
_entity_poly.entity_id
_entity_poly.type
_entity_poly.pdbx_seq_one_letter_code
_entity_poly.pdbx_strand_id
1 'polypeptide(L)'
;SKADCYVELHLPTASPVIYRTRVIDNSSDPEWNETFQYRIHDAIKNTLELTLFDKDVLISDELTSVVFDVTGIQAGHSLKNTFKLKEDKEELDVEFFMEKSSEPPGEIITNGVLVAYPCLYLQGRINNDQNTKMREQGRLSLPGSYEKQLSEPCKPNSDQACGIPFVFHIGTIPLNLLPVGKEVDITLPLGKGLSVDLKVKAEEITKDLDVRLGFDLCKEEREFLEKRKKIVPVVAVLGSGGGIRALSSFYGSLLGLQQLNLLDSITYLAGISVLYQDHKWSQKDLKHPISNAQDKISSSKAAVFSSEHMKYYFQELNALENSGRNVSFTDLWGLIVEYFLQQKEDQSKLSDQQEAVKYGQNPYPIYAAVNVRPNVRGDDFAEWCEFTPYEVGFRKYGAFIRTEDFDSEFFMGRLIKKHPEPRICYLQGMWGSAFAASLDDVCLKVVGSGFSFLETLGDVVKVIDDSRRFHFRDPTRLKTRLVIPGGPLLQIIQDFFKSRITAGETFNFMQGLYLHRDYISLKKFVISKETHLDAFPNMLTPMEENLYLVDGGFSINSPFPLLIQPERDVDVILSFNYSWEAPFEVLELTEKYCRERDIPFPEIIFNKEDEESPKECYLFMDAENPKAPIVLHFPLVNDTFRKYKMPGIERESEEEKTFADFQIEGKDSPYRTFNFTYTSDEFDRLVQLNCYNVLNNVDAILKALRLVSKSDCYVALKLPTASPLIKRTPVVYNSSDPEWNETFQYRIHSAVKVNLGILLSSLNSYDTSVAFDLGNIAPGQNLTHTFVLNSEEGWSEDLQVKTSLVGNAIIPVSELPLGKEVELTVPLGRISSHILVASQGLHDAYWSQRNLQNAVGSAQKIVTSGKVGAFSAEQLAYYFQELIALEKTGRKATLVDLWGLIIEYILNNKKDPMKLSDQQKAVIKGQNPYPIYAAQNVRMNIKTSEFAEWVEYTPYEFGIHKYGAFIRMEDYGSNFFMGLLLEKHEEPRICFLQGIWASAFAGNIDDMWEDAEISQLKFTESVKDAIRIVGIMPGGVFTHLFSNLVKSRITTGENFNFLHGLHLHQNYVNDQEFVAWKGTHLDAVPNQLTPEESSLHLVDGGFAINSPFPLVLQPERDVDVIFSFNYSWQAPFEVSIINKLKSNGLESSESTISYVLHQTQRYCEERGIPFPHIAVTDSDKKQPEECYMFLNATDLRAPIILHFPLCQKMRLKKKDRKRCLELVMLIHHMISIQIFIICAPLNQT
;
A
#
# COMPACT_ATOMS: atom_id res chain seq x y z
N SER A 1 24.96 47.57 -54.61
CA SER A 1 23.93 48.57 -54.27
C SER A 1 24.11 48.94 -52.81
N LYS A 2 23.53 50.04 -52.34
CA LYS A 2 23.33 50.23 -50.89
C LYS A 2 22.07 49.44 -50.50
N ALA A 3 21.98 49.01 -49.25
CA ALA A 3 20.85 48.22 -48.76
C ALA A 3 19.56 49.07 -48.71
N ASP A 4 18.43 48.41 -48.94
CA ASP A 4 17.07 48.92 -48.83
C ASP A 4 16.48 48.44 -47.48
N CYS A 5 16.89 49.09 -46.40
CA CYS A 5 16.72 48.54 -45.04
C CYS A 5 15.31 48.75 -44.47
N TYR A 6 14.80 47.73 -43.77
CA TYR A 6 13.66 47.84 -42.84
C TYR A 6 13.84 46.90 -41.65
N VAL A 7 13.13 47.18 -40.56
CA VAL A 7 13.17 46.37 -39.33
C VAL A 7 11.79 45.74 -39.10
N GLU A 8 11.76 44.44 -38.85
CA GLU A 8 10.58 43.72 -38.35
C GLU A 8 10.65 43.60 -36.83
N LEU A 9 9.49 43.77 -36.19
CA LEU A 9 9.33 43.70 -34.74
C LEU A 9 8.32 42.59 -34.43
N HIS A 10 8.79 41.54 -33.77
CA HIS A 10 8.01 40.37 -33.45
C HIS A 10 7.95 40.13 -31.94
N LEU A 11 6.75 40.18 -31.36
CA LEU A 11 6.49 39.93 -29.94
C LEU A 11 5.28 38.99 -29.79
N PRO A 12 5.48 37.67 -29.93
CA PRO A 12 4.38 36.70 -30.04
C PRO A 12 3.50 36.61 -28.78
N THR A 13 4.04 37.01 -27.62
CA THR A 13 3.30 37.05 -26.35
C THR A 13 2.30 38.21 -26.25
N ALA A 14 2.44 39.23 -27.11
CA ALA A 14 1.64 40.46 -27.05
C ALA A 14 0.83 40.70 -28.33
N SER A 15 1.33 40.27 -29.48
CA SER A 15 0.65 40.43 -30.75
C SER A 15 0.95 39.26 -31.70
N PRO A 16 -0.07 38.71 -32.37
CA PRO A 16 0.13 37.76 -33.47
C PRO A 16 0.57 38.45 -34.77
N VAL A 17 0.60 39.79 -34.79
CA VAL A 17 0.98 40.59 -35.96
C VAL A 17 2.46 41.00 -35.83
N ILE A 18 3.25 40.69 -36.86
CA ILE A 18 4.60 41.22 -37.01
C ILE A 18 4.47 42.65 -37.52
N TYR A 19 5.01 43.60 -36.75
CA TYR A 19 5.11 44.99 -37.19
C TYR A 19 6.38 45.18 -38.01
N ARG A 20 6.38 46.18 -38.89
CA ARG A 20 7.56 46.53 -39.64
C ARG A 20 7.65 48.03 -39.85
N THR A 21 8.87 48.55 -39.92
CA THR A 21 9.11 49.93 -40.34
C THR A 21 8.89 50.10 -41.84
N ARG A 22 8.85 51.35 -42.31
CA ARG A 22 8.98 51.65 -43.73
C ARG A 22 10.37 51.26 -44.24
N VAL A 23 10.43 50.90 -45.52
CA VAL A 23 11.69 50.65 -46.21
C VAL A 23 12.38 51.99 -46.48
N ILE A 24 13.67 52.07 -46.17
CA ILE A 24 14.52 53.20 -46.53
C ILE A 24 15.47 52.75 -47.63
N ASP A 25 15.18 53.20 -48.85
CA ASP A 25 15.93 52.77 -50.03
C ASP A 25 17.36 53.35 -50.04
N ASN A 26 18.33 52.52 -50.41
CA ASN A 26 19.73 52.84 -50.67
C ASN A 26 20.43 53.61 -49.53
N SER A 27 20.21 53.22 -48.28
CA SER A 27 20.86 53.81 -47.11
C SER A 27 21.74 52.81 -46.37
N SER A 28 22.94 53.26 -45.99
CA SER A 28 23.83 52.54 -45.07
C SER A 28 23.71 53.03 -43.61
N ASP A 29 22.87 54.04 -43.39
CA ASP A 29 22.57 54.65 -42.09
C ASP A 29 21.07 55.03 -42.05
N PRO A 30 20.17 54.04 -41.98
CA PRO A 30 18.73 54.26 -42.08
C PRO A 30 18.13 54.82 -40.77
N GLU A 31 17.39 55.94 -40.86
CA GLU A 31 16.62 56.51 -39.74
C GLU A 31 15.10 56.35 -39.95
N TRP A 32 14.47 55.43 -39.21
CA TRP A 32 13.03 55.19 -39.31
C TRP A 32 12.20 56.17 -38.47
N ASN A 33 12.56 56.36 -37.20
CA ASN A 33 11.83 57.17 -36.21
C ASN A 33 10.33 56.82 -36.11
N GLU A 34 10.03 55.51 -36.11
CA GLU A 34 8.66 54.98 -35.98
C GLU A 34 8.42 54.42 -34.57
N THR A 35 7.19 54.52 -34.07
CA THR A 35 6.81 54.04 -32.74
C THR A 35 5.74 52.96 -32.85
N PHE A 36 5.97 51.84 -32.19
CA PHE A 36 5.05 50.70 -32.12
C PHE A 36 4.61 50.50 -30.66
N GLN A 37 3.33 50.19 -30.46
CA GLN A 37 2.74 50.01 -29.13
C GLN A 37 2.31 48.56 -28.94
N TYR A 38 2.77 47.95 -27.84
CA TYR A 38 2.38 46.61 -27.43
C TYR A 38 1.73 46.65 -26.06
N ARG A 39 0.77 45.74 -25.85
CA ARG A 39 0.20 45.48 -24.54
C ARG A 39 0.75 44.15 -24.03
N ILE A 40 1.48 44.19 -22.93
CA ILE A 40 2.14 43.03 -22.33
C ILE A 40 1.58 42.76 -20.93
N HIS A 41 1.81 41.54 -20.44
CA HIS A 41 1.45 41.14 -19.08
C HIS A 41 2.70 40.80 -18.29
N ASP A 42 2.79 41.34 -17.07
CA ASP A 42 3.99 41.27 -16.22
C ASP A 42 4.36 39.83 -15.83
N ALA A 43 3.38 38.93 -15.70
CA ALA A 43 3.65 37.53 -15.35
C ALA A 43 4.27 36.69 -16.49
N ILE A 44 4.29 37.20 -17.72
CA ILE A 44 4.77 36.45 -18.90
C ILE A 44 6.18 36.91 -19.26
N LYS A 45 7.00 35.98 -19.72
CA LYS A 45 8.30 36.32 -20.31
C LYS A 45 8.08 36.96 -21.69
N ASN A 46 8.21 38.28 -21.75
CA ASN A 46 8.01 39.03 -22.99
C ASN A 46 9.37 39.28 -23.65
N THR A 47 9.60 38.64 -24.78
CA THR A 47 10.85 38.72 -25.52
C THR A 47 10.59 39.26 -26.92
N LEU A 48 11.08 40.47 -27.18
CA LEU A 48 10.95 41.15 -28.46
C LEU A 48 12.09 40.74 -29.38
N GLU A 49 11.74 40.30 -30.58
CA GLU A 49 12.69 40.05 -31.66
C GLU A 49 12.67 41.23 -32.64
N LEU A 50 13.85 41.72 -32.99
CA LEU A 50 14.07 42.80 -33.94
C LEU A 50 14.96 42.26 -35.06
N THR A 51 14.40 42.17 -36.26
CA THR A 51 15.11 41.59 -37.41
C THR A 51 15.31 42.65 -38.48
N LEU A 52 16.57 42.91 -38.84
CA LEU A 52 16.92 43.86 -39.89
C LEU A 52 17.01 43.14 -41.23
N PHE A 53 16.30 43.65 -42.22
CA PHE A 53 16.23 43.09 -43.56
C PHE A 53 16.75 44.09 -44.60
N ASP A 54 17.38 43.56 -45.65
CA ASP A 54 17.62 44.25 -46.92
C ASP A 54 16.54 43.83 -47.94
N LYS A 55 15.75 44.80 -48.41
CA LYS A 55 14.62 44.50 -49.29
C LYS A 55 15.08 44.30 -50.74
N ASP A 56 15.16 43.04 -51.13
CA ASP A 56 15.37 42.65 -52.53
C ASP A 56 14.08 42.37 -53.31
N VAL A 57 14.18 42.42 -54.65
CA VAL A 57 13.04 42.31 -55.60
C VAL A 57 12.37 40.93 -55.58
N LEU A 58 13.08 39.88 -55.16
CA LEU A 58 12.57 38.50 -55.16
C LEU A 58 12.39 37.94 -53.75
N ILE A 59 13.45 37.94 -52.94
CA ILE A 59 13.48 37.46 -51.56
C ILE A 59 14.33 38.45 -50.80
N SER A 60 13.80 39.07 -49.75
CA SER A 60 14.56 39.99 -48.89
C SER A 60 15.59 39.23 -48.08
N ASP A 61 16.82 39.74 -48.01
CA ASP A 61 17.91 39.12 -47.29
C ASP A 61 17.85 39.54 -45.81
N GLU A 62 17.78 38.55 -44.90
CA GLU A 62 17.91 38.78 -43.47
C GLU A 62 19.36 39.13 -43.15
N LEU A 63 19.61 40.36 -42.67
CA LEU A 63 20.95 40.82 -42.36
C LEU A 63 21.41 40.31 -40.99
N THR A 64 20.51 40.41 -39.99
CA THR A 64 20.74 40.07 -38.58
C THR A 64 19.44 40.15 -37.76
N SER A 65 19.39 39.44 -36.63
CA SER A 65 18.30 39.46 -35.66
C SER A 65 18.84 39.67 -34.25
N VAL A 66 18.15 40.49 -33.45
CA VAL A 66 18.45 40.67 -32.03
C VAL A 66 17.21 40.41 -31.18
N VAL A 67 17.45 39.75 -30.04
CA VAL A 67 16.41 39.32 -29.11
C VAL A 67 16.58 40.10 -27.81
N PHE A 68 15.52 40.73 -27.34
CA PHE A 68 15.54 41.59 -26.16
C PHE A 68 14.41 41.26 -25.19
N ASP A 69 14.76 40.96 -23.94
CA ASP A 69 13.81 40.76 -22.86
C ASP A 69 13.29 42.11 -22.34
N VAL A 70 12.02 42.42 -22.64
CA VAL A 70 11.41 43.69 -22.22
C VAL A 70 10.93 43.67 -20.77
N THR A 71 10.96 42.50 -20.11
CA THR A 71 10.46 42.31 -18.73
C THR A 71 11.30 43.08 -17.70
N GLY A 72 12.56 43.39 -18.01
CA GLY A 72 13.45 44.15 -17.14
C GLY A 72 13.28 45.68 -17.16
N ILE A 73 12.42 46.22 -18.03
CA ILE A 73 12.25 47.67 -18.17
C ILE A 73 11.41 48.22 -17.00
N GLN A 74 11.91 49.25 -16.32
CA GLN A 74 11.17 49.92 -15.26
C GLN A 74 10.10 50.86 -15.82
N ALA A 75 8.86 50.69 -15.36
CA ALA A 75 7.75 51.57 -15.74
C ALA A 75 8.04 53.04 -15.39
N GLY A 76 7.70 53.96 -16.31
CA GLY A 76 7.84 55.40 -16.15
C GLY A 76 9.21 55.98 -16.55
N HIS A 77 10.17 55.16 -17.00
CA HIS A 77 11.47 55.63 -17.50
C HIS A 77 11.70 55.17 -18.95
N SER A 78 12.20 56.06 -19.80
CA SER A 78 12.68 55.68 -21.13
C SER A 78 14.03 54.98 -21.04
N LEU A 79 14.17 53.81 -21.66
CA LEU A 79 15.41 53.08 -21.84
C LEU A 79 15.86 53.20 -23.30
N LYS A 80 16.97 53.87 -23.55
CA LYS A 80 17.63 53.85 -24.86
C LYS A 80 18.65 52.73 -24.87
N ASN A 81 18.57 51.84 -25.85
CA ASN A 81 19.47 50.71 -25.99
C ASN A 81 20.05 50.67 -27.40
N THR A 82 21.35 50.42 -27.48
CA THR A 82 22.10 50.28 -28.73
C THR A 82 22.48 48.82 -28.90
N PHE A 83 21.86 48.14 -29.85
CA PHE A 83 22.14 46.73 -30.14
C PHE A 83 23.28 46.61 -31.15
N LYS A 84 24.32 45.84 -30.81
CA LYS A 84 25.42 45.54 -31.72
C LYS A 84 25.09 44.31 -32.56
N LEU A 85 25.18 44.43 -33.88
CA LEU A 85 24.64 43.43 -34.80
C LEU A 85 25.69 42.47 -35.38
N LYS A 86 26.83 42.97 -35.88
CA LYS A 86 27.96 42.18 -36.41
C LYS A 86 29.30 42.87 -36.13
N GLU A 87 30.27 42.11 -35.60
CA GLU A 87 31.70 42.50 -35.43
C GLU A 87 31.97 43.93 -34.92
N ASP A 88 31.15 44.44 -33.99
CA ASP A 88 31.25 45.81 -33.43
C ASP A 88 31.16 46.98 -34.44
N LYS A 89 30.66 46.77 -35.66
CA LYS A 89 30.59 47.80 -36.72
C LYS A 89 29.18 48.28 -37.09
N GLU A 90 28.16 47.49 -36.78
CA GLU A 90 26.75 47.76 -37.11
C GLU A 90 25.95 47.86 -35.81
N GLU A 91 25.16 48.93 -35.68
CA GLU A 91 24.40 49.26 -34.47
C GLU A 91 22.93 49.55 -34.82
N LEU A 92 22.01 49.12 -33.95
CA LEU A 92 20.59 49.45 -34.02
C LEU A 92 20.19 50.14 -32.72
N ASP A 93 19.82 51.42 -32.83
CA ASP A 93 19.33 52.22 -31.71
C ASP A 93 17.82 52.09 -31.55
N VAL A 94 17.37 51.73 -30.35
CA VAL A 94 15.95 51.59 -30.01
C VAL A 94 15.66 52.25 -28.66
N GLU A 95 14.58 53.02 -28.60
CA GLU A 95 14.06 53.59 -27.36
C GLU A 95 12.82 52.83 -26.90
N PHE A 96 12.85 52.33 -25.66
CA PHE A 96 11.75 51.65 -25.01
C PHE A 96 11.14 52.55 -23.93
N PHE A 97 9.82 52.62 -23.88
CA PHE A 97 9.09 53.29 -22.81
C PHE A 97 7.96 52.38 -22.32
N MET A 98 7.92 52.13 -21.01
CA MET A 98 6.90 51.27 -20.39
C MET A 98 6.00 52.08 -19.46
N GLU A 99 4.69 51.95 -19.64
CA GLU A 99 3.68 52.59 -18.79
C GLU A 99 2.75 51.55 -18.17
N LYS A 100 2.25 51.84 -16.96
CA LYS A 100 1.27 50.97 -16.30
C LYS A 100 -0.10 51.20 -16.92
N SER A 101 -0.76 50.13 -17.35
CA SER A 101 -2.14 50.17 -17.81
C SER A 101 -3.08 50.61 -16.68
N SER A 102 -4.12 51.36 -17.01
CA SER A 102 -5.21 51.72 -16.08
C SER A 102 -6.19 50.56 -15.82
N GLU A 103 -6.11 49.50 -16.62
CA GLU A 103 -6.94 48.30 -16.46
C GLU A 103 -6.31 47.31 -15.47
N PRO A 104 -7.11 46.61 -14.66
CA PRO A 104 -6.59 45.59 -13.75
C PRO A 104 -5.95 44.44 -14.54
N PRO A 105 -4.89 43.80 -14.02
CA PRO A 105 -4.33 42.60 -14.62
C PRO A 105 -5.39 41.48 -14.62
N GLY A 106 -5.45 40.72 -15.71
CA GLY A 106 -6.35 39.57 -15.82
C GLY A 106 -5.94 38.44 -14.87
N GLU A 107 -6.89 37.60 -14.48
CA GLU A 107 -6.57 36.36 -13.75
C GLU A 107 -5.74 35.43 -14.64
N ILE A 108 -4.77 34.72 -14.05
CA ILE A 108 -3.92 33.76 -14.75
C ILE A 108 -3.84 32.46 -13.95
N ILE A 109 -3.61 31.35 -14.65
CA ILE A 109 -3.32 30.04 -14.04
C ILE A 109 -1.87 29.69 -14.37
N THR A 110 -1.08 29.30 -13.38
CA THR A 110 0.35 29.00 -13.59
C THR A 110 0.88 27.95 -12.61
N ASN A 111 1.87 27.17 -13.07
CA ASN A 111 2.70 26.30 -12.24
C ASN A 111 4.10 26.90 -11.95
N GLY A 112 4.29 28.20 -12.24
CA GLY A 112 5.58 28.90 -12.15
C GLY A 112 6.44 28.81 -13.41
N VAL A 113 6.15 27.90 -14.34
CA VAL A 113 6.81 27.79 -15.66
C VAL A 113 5.88 28.20 -16.78
N LEU A 114 4.67 27.63 -16.83
CA LEU A 114 3.68 27.95 -17.85
C LEU A 114 2.60 28.87 -17.29
N VAL A 115 2.06 29.72 -18.14
CA VAL A 115 0.99 30.67 -17.85
C VAL A 115 -0.13 30.44 -18.85
N ALA A 116 -1.33 30.17 -18.34
CA ALA A 116 -2.56 30.10 -19.11
C ALA A 116 -3.45 31.31 -18.81
N TYR A 117 -3.98 31.92 -19.86
CA TYR A 117 -5.03 32.92 -19.75
C TYR A 117 -6.43 32.28 -19.70
N PRO A 118 -7.43 33.03 -19.22
CA PRO A 118 -8.82 32.77 -19.52
C PRO A 118 -9.01 32.79 -21.04
N CYS A 119 -9.35 31.64 -21.61
CA CYS A 119 -9.65 31.54 -23.02
C CYS A 119 -11.02 32.15 -23.26
N LEU A 120 -11.11 33.02 -24.25
CA LEU A 120 -12.37 33.61 -24.68
C LEU A 120 -12.79 32.99 -26.00
N TYR A 121 -14.08 32.76 -26.16
CA TYR A 121 -14.61 32.46 -27.48
C TYR A 121 -15.39 33.66 -28.01
N LEU A 122 -15.05 34.06 -29.22
CA LEU A 122 -15.79 35.04 -30.00
C LEU A 122 -16.74 34.28 -30.91
N GLN A 123 -18.03 34.30 -30.56
CA GLN A 123 -19.06 33.75 -31.43
C GLN A 123 -19.77 34.86 -32.19
N GLY A 124 -20.18 34.60 -33.42
CA GLY A 124 -20.97 35.55 -34.17
C GLY A 124 -21.78 34.95 -35.30
N ARG A 125 -22.64 35.79 -35.90
CA ARG A 125 -23.46 35.45 -37.06
C ARG A 125 -23.31 36.50 -38.15
N ILE A 126 -23.25 36.02 -39.39
CA ILE A 126 -23.30 36.88 -40.59
C ILE A 126 -24.77 37.07 -40.98
N ASN A 127 -25.27 38.31 -40.95
CA ASN A 127 -26.65 38.62 -41.34
C ASN A 127 -26.77 38.73 -42.86
N ASN A 128 -27.52 37.80 -43.47
CA ASN A 128 -27.84 37.82 -44.90
C ASN A 128 -29.13 38.61 -45.13
N ASP A 129 -29.06 39.94 -45.16
CA ASP A 129 -30.19 40.76 -45.59
C ASP A 129 -30.06 41.26 -47.04
N GLN A 130 -31.24 41.44 -47.63
CA GLN A 130 -31.54 41.32 -49.04
C GLN A 130 -30.88 42.41 -49.91
N ASN A 131 -29.76 42.12 -50.59
CA ASN A 131 -29.49 42.59 -51.96
C ASN A 131 -28.18 41.99 -52.54
N THR A 132 -28.38 41.01 -53.43
CA THR A 132 -27.59 40.71 -54.65
C THR A 132 -26.05 40.58 -54.62
N LYS A 133 -25.59 39.40 -55.12
CA LYS A 133 -24.30 39.14 -55.81
C LYS A 133 -23.02 38.96 -54.98
N MET A 134 -23.07 38.47 -53.74
CA MET A 134 -21.89 37.86 -53.11
C MET A 134 -21.93 36.34 -53.25
N ARG A 135 -21.29 35.85 -54.32
CA ARG A 135 -20.89 34.45 -54.52
C ARG A 135 -19.36 34.33 -54.45
N GLU A 136 -18.72 35.26 -53.75
CA GLU A 136 -17.27 35.26 -53.53
C GLU A 136 -16.99 34.65 -52.16
N GLN A 137 -15.99 33.76 -52.09
CA GLN A 137 -15.55 33.09 -50.87
C GLN A 137 -15.06 34.14 -49.86
N GLY A 138 -15.93 34.56 -48.95
CA GLY A 138 -15.54 35.38 -47.81
C GLY A 138 -14.62 34.57 -46.89
N ARG A 139 -13.48 35.15 -46.50
CA ARG A 139 -12.56 34.59 -45.50
C ARG A 139 -12.64 35.47 -44.26
N LEU A 140 -13.03 34.89 -43.14
CA LEU A 140 -13.01 35.56 -41.85
C LEU A 140 -11.71 35.15 -41.15
N SER A 141 -10.82 36.10 -40.91
CA SER A 141 -9.58 35.85 -40.17
C SER A 141 -9.58 36.62 -38.87
N LEU A 142 -9.11 35.95 -37.82
CA LEU A 142 -8.83 36.57 -36.53
C LEU A 142 -7.40 36.18 -36.13
N PRO A 143 -6.40 37.02 -36.45
CA PRO A 143 -5.02 36.75 -36.07
C PRO A 143 -4.89 36.51 -34.56
N GLY A 144 -4.13 35.49 -34.18
CA GLY A 144 -3.91 35.10 -32.78
C GLY A 144 -5.01 34.25 -32.16
N SER A 145 -6.08 33.94 -32.89
CA SER A 145 -7.03 32.90 -32.50
C SER A 145 -6.50 31.52 -32.88
N TYR A 146 -7.00 30.47 -32.22
CA TYR A 146 -6.70 29.08 -32.55
C TYR A 146 -6.98 28.76 -34.03
N GLU A 147 -8.16 29.14 -34.51
CA GLU A 147 -8.62 28.82 -35.87
C GLU A 147 -7.87 29.62 -36.94
N LYS A 148 -7.24 30.76 -36.58
CA LYS A 148 -6.57 31.76 -37.43
C LYS A 148 -7.44 32.37 -38.53
N GLN A 149 -8.04 31.52 -39.35
CA GLN A 149 -8.89 31.85 -40.49
C GLN A 149 -9.94 30.76 -40.72
N LEU A 150 -11.20 31.17 -40.85
CA LEU A 150 -12.31 30.30 -41.25
C LEU A 150 -12.63 30.51 -42.73
N SER A 151 -12.61 29.42 -43.50
CA SER A 151 -13.14 29.32 -44.86
C SER A 151 -14.40 28.48 -44.86
N GLU A 152 -15.51 28.98 -45.41
CA GLU A 152 -16.82 28.30 -45.37
C GLU A 152 -16.78 26.83 -45.81
N PRO A 153 -17.61 25.97 -45.18
CA PRO A 153 -18.67 25.35 -45.96
C PRO A 153 -19.97 25.15 -45.17
N CYS A 154 -21.09 25.76 -45.61
CA CYS A 154 -22.41 25.16 -45.39
C CYS A 154 -23.40 25.66 -46.45
N LYS A 155 -23.84 24.76 -47.34
CA LYS A 155 -25.05 24.99 -48.12
C LYS A 155 -26.22 25.16 -47.14
N PRO A 156 -27.07 26.18 -47.29
CA PRO A 156 -28.29 26.24 -46.51
C PRO A 156 -29.14 25.02 -46.89
N ASN A 157 -29.40 24.13 -45.92
CA ASN A 157 -30.61 23.31 -46.01
C ASN A 157 -31.77 24.29 -46.00
N SER A 158 -32.60 24.20 -47.03
CA SER A 158 -33.78 25.04 -47.22
C SER A 158 -34.60 25.14 -45.93
N ASP A 159 -34.96 26.38 -45.57
CA ASP A 159 -36.04 26.78 -44.65
C ASP A 159 -35.68 27.37 -43.26
N GLN A 160 -34.47 27.85 -43.01
CA GLN A 160 -34.23 28.75 -41.85
C GLN A 160 -33.47 30.02 -42.20
N ALA A 161 -34.12 31.16 -41.94
CA ALA A 161 -33.55 32.51 -41.95
C ALA A 161 -32.61 32.73 -40.75
N CYS A 162 -31.56 31.93 -40.62
CA CYS A 162 -30.57 32.03 -39.55
C CYS A 162 -29.18 32.23 -40.18
N GLY A 163 -28.49 33.31 -39.81
CA GLY A 163 -27.16 33.65 -40.32
C GLY A 163 -26.09 32.57 -40.07
N ILE A 164 -24.97 32.64 -40.80
CA ILE A 164 -23.89 31.64 -40.70
C ILE A 164 -23.13 31.84 -39.38
N PRO A 165 -23.11 30.85 -38.46
CA PRO A 165 -22.41 30.96 -37.19
C PRO A 165 -20.90 30.74 -37.36
N PHE A 166 -20.08 31.46 -36.59
CA PHE A 166 -18.65 31.22 -36.45
C PHE A 166 -18.21 31.32 -34.99
N VAL A 167 -17.10 30.68 -34.66
CA VAL A 167 -16.47 30.71 -33.33
C VAL A 167 -14.97 30.85 -33.50
N PHE A 168 -14.35 31.75 -32.72
CA PHE A 168 -12.89 31.85 -32.60
C PHE A 168 -12.46 31.74 -31.14
N HIS A 169 -11.44 30.93 -30.84
CA HIS A 169 -10.84 30.85 -29.51
C HIS A 169 -9.62 31.77 -29.40
N ILE A 170 -9.59 32.63 -28.39
CA ILE A 170 -8.61 33.72 -28.28
C ILE A 170 -8.01 33.71 -26.86
N GLY A 171 -6.68 33.81 -26.78
CA GLY A 171 -5.96 33.89 -25.49
C GLY A 171 -5.86 35.29 -24.89
N THR A 172 -5.92 36.34 -25.73
CA THR A 172 -5.84 37.75 -25.31
C THR A 172 -6.68 38.63 -26.25
N ILE A 173 -7.53 39.51 -25.72
CA ILE A 173 -8.24 40.52 -26.55
C ILE A 173 -7.36 41.78 -26.62
N PRO A 174 -7.20 42.41 -27.81
CA PRO A 174 -7.04 43.84 -27.87
C PRO A 174 -8.33 44.49 -27.37
N LEU A 175 -8.42 44.77 -26.05
CA LEU A 175 -9.61 45.16 -25.28
C LEU A 175 -10.31 46.49 -25.67
N ASN A 176 -10.12 47.00 -26.89
CA ASN A 176 -10.76 48.24 -27.33
C ASN A 176 -12.04 48.04 -28.13
N LEU A 177 -12.42 46.80 -28.51
CA LEU A 177 -13.54 46.57 -29.45
C LEU A 177 -14.75 45.80 -28.89
N LEU A 178 -14.60 44.93 -27.89
CA LEU A 178 -15.70 44.06 -27.41
C LEU A 178 -15.68 43.84 -25.89
N PRO A 179 -16.63 44.40 -25.11
CA PRO A 179 -16.78 44.07 -23.69
C PRO A 179 -17.31 42.64 -23.50
N VAL A 180 -16.60 41.84 -22.70
CA VAL A 180 -16.97 40.44 -22.38
C VAL A 180 -18.41 40.36 -21.87
N GLY A 181 -19.17 39.38 -22.40
CA GLY A 181 -20.57 39.13 -22.05
C GLY A 181 -21.60 40.00 -22.78
N LYS A 182 -21.19 41.01 -23.56
CA LYS A 182 -22.10 41.87 -24.34
C LYS A 182 -22.07 41.50 -25.82
N GLU A 183 -23.25 41.56 -26.45
CA GLU A 183 -23.42 41.40 -27.89
C GLU A 183 -23.23 42.77 -28.58
N VAL A 184 -22.49 42.79 -29.68
CA VAL A 184 -22.14 44.00 -30.43
C VAL A 184 -22.38 43.75 -31.92
N ASP A 185 -22.99 44.73 -32.58
CA ASP A 185 -23.16 44.72 -34.04
C ASP A 185 -21.97 45.47 -34.68
N ILE A 186 -21.28 44.82 -35.62
CA ILE A 186 -20.12 45.34 -36.35
C ILE A 186 -20.43 45.33 -37.84
N THR A 187 -20.36 46.50 -38.48
CA THR A 187 -20.49 46.64 -39.94
C THR A 187 -19.10 46.72 -40.57
N LEU A 188 -18.72 45.71 -41.35
CA LEU A 188 -17.41 45.66 -42.05
C LEU A 188 -17.54 46.15 -43.49
N PRO A 189 -16.76 47.16 -43.92
CA PRO A 189 -16.72 47.61 -45.32
C PRO A 189 -15.91 46.63 -46.19
N LEU A 190 -16.50 46.10 -47.25
CA LEU A 190 -15.85 45.18 -48.20
C LEU A 190 -15.27 45.88 -49.45
N GLY A 191 -15.32 47.22 -49.48
CA GLY A 191 -14.98 48.03 -50.66
C GLY A 191 -16.13 48.12 -51.67
N LYS A 192 -16.06 49.10 -52.59
CA LYS A 192 -17.11 49.40 -53.60
C LYS A 192 -18.52 49.67 -53.03
N GLY A 193 -18.61 50.20 -51.80
CA GLY A 193 -19.89 50.55 -51.16
C GLY A 193 -20.69 49.36 -50.63
N LEU A 194 -20.05 48.18 -50.48
CA LEU A 194 -20.63 46.99 -49.87
C LEU A 194 -20.20 46.88 -48.42
N SER A 195 -21.10 46.42 -47.55
CA SER A 195 -20.82 46.15 -46.14
C SER A 195 -21.45 44.84 -45.70
N VAL A 196 -20.85 44.18 -44.71
CA VAL A 196 -21.41 43.00 -44.03
C VAL A 196 -21.62 43.33 -42.58
N ASP A 197 -22.84 43.06 -42.10
CA ASP A 197 -23.19 43.20 -40.69
C ASP A 197 -22.94 41.89 -39.96
N LEU A 198 -22.07 41.95 -38.96
CA LEU A 198 -21.72 40.87 -38.06
C LEU A 198 -22.34 41.16 -36.70
N LYS A 199 -22.96 40.15 -36.11
CA LYS A 199 -23.36 40.20 -34.71
C LYS A 199 -22.43 39.32 -33.91
N VAL A 200 -21.67 39.90 -32.98
CA VAL A 200 -20.61 39.20 -32.25
C VAL A 200 -20.78 39.31 -30.74
N LYS A 201 -20.39 38.25 -30.03
CA LYS A 201 -20.36 38.21 -28.57
C LYS A 201 -19.10 37.49 -28.12
N ALA A 202 -18.33 38.14 -27.24
CA ALA A 202 -17.19 37.54 -26.57
C ALA A 202 -17.64 36.96 -25.23
N GLU A 203 -17.32 35.71 -24.97
CA GLU A 203 -17.62 35.03 -23.70
C GLU A 203 -16.39 34.34 -23.14
N GLU A 204 -16.33 34.25 -21.81
CA GLU A 204 -15.22 33.63 -21.09
C GLU A 204 -15.49 32.15 -20.83
N ILE A 205 -14.49 31.30 -21.06
CA ILE A 205 -14.57 29.89 -20.74
C ILE A 205 -14.23 29.69 -19.26
N THR A 206 -15.26 29.53 -18.44
CA THR A 206 -15.14 29.28 -16.98
C THR A 206 -14.73 27.85 -16.64
N LYS A 207 -14.44 27.01 -17.63
CA LYS A 207 -14.01 25.62 -17.43
C LYS A 207 -12.55 25.60 -16.98
N ASP A 208 -12.26 24.76 -15.98
CA ASP A 208 -10.90 24.41 -15.56
C ASP A 208 -10.06 23.93 -16.75
N LEU A 209 -8.73 24.01 -16.61
CA LEU A 209 -7.82 23.52 -17.63
C LEU A 209 -7.97 22.00 -17.80
N ASP A 210 -7.98 21.56 -19.05
CA ASP A 210 -7.89 20.13 -19.38
C ASP A 210 -6.42 19.64 -19.34
N VAL A 211 -5.46 20.56 -19.47
CA VAL A 211 -4.04 20.32 -19.22
C VAL A 211 -3.75 20.52 -17.73
N ARG A 212 -3.23 19.48 -17.08
CA ARG A 212 -2.72 19.52 -15.70
C ARG A 212 -1.39 20.27 -15.68
N LEU A 213 -1.36 21.40 -14.98
CA LEU A 213 -0.14 22.16 -14.72
C LEU A 213 0.39 21.82 -13.31
N GLY A 214 1.48 21.06 -13.22
CA GLY A 214 2.16 20.72 -11.97
C GLY A 214 3.34 19.77 -12.16
N PHE A 215 4.33 19.85 -11.27
CA PHE A 215 5.53 18.99 -11.31
C PHE A 215 5.36 17.68 -10.54
N ASP A 216 4.45 17.66 -9.56
CA ASP A 216 4.16 16.47 -8.76
C ASP A 216 3.52 15.35 -9.58
N LEU A 217 3.59 14.12 -9.05
CA LEU A 217 2.89 12.96 -9.59
C LEU A 217 1.37 13.20 -9.63
N CYS A 218 0.71 12.72 -10.68
CA CYS A 218 -0.74 12.76 -10.76
C CYS A 218 -1.39 12.00 -9.59
N LYS A 219 -2.68 12.26 -9.37
CA LYS A 219 -3.42 11.61 -8.29
C LYS A 219 -3.41 10.08 -8.46
N GLU A 220 -3.59 9.62 -9.68
CA GLU A 220 -3.70 8.22 -10.05
C GLU A 220 -2.38 7.46 -9.84
N GLU A 221 -1.23 8.06 -10.16
CA GLU A 221 0.09 7.47 -9.87
C GLU A 221 0.34 7.42 -8.36
N ARG A 222 -0.06 8.44 -7.59
CA ARG A 222 0.03 8.41 -6.11
C ARG A 222 -0.85 7.32 -5.50
N GLU A 223 -2.09 7.19 -5.96
CA GLU A 223 -2.98 6.11 -5.52
C GLU A 223 -2.44 4.72 -5.92
N PHE A 224 -1.81 4.60 -7.08
CA PHE A 224 -1.09 3.39 -7.47
C PHE A 224 0.03 3.08 -6.47
N LEU A 225 0.85 4.09 -6.13
CA LEU A 225 1.94 3.94 -5.17
C LEU A 225 1.41 3.53 -3.80
N GLU A 226 0.32 4.09 -3.30
CA GLU A 226 -0.30 3.67 -2.03
C GLU A 226 -0.75 2.20 -2.04
N LYS A 227 -1.26 1.71 -3.18
CA LYS A 227 -1.68 0.30 -3.34
C LYS A 227 -0.50 -0.65 -3.50
N ARG A 228 0.53 -0.24 -4.25
CA ARG A 228 1.74 -1.03 -4.53
C ARG A 228 2.70 -1.05 -3.35
N LYS A 229 2.85 0.08 -2.63
CA LYS A 229 3.73 0.22 -1.47
C LYS A 229 3.13 -0.48 -0.24
N LYS A 230 3.53 -1.73 -0.03
CA LYS A 230 3.50 -2.39 1.28
C LYS A 230 4.91 -2.41 1.88
N ILE A 231 5.41 -1.24 2.32
CA ILE A 231 6.67 -1.10 3.09
C ILE A 231 7.89 -1.79 2.39
N VAL A 232 8.32 -1.27 1.24
CA VAL A 232 9.49 -1.73 0.46
C VAL A 232 10.11 -0.54 -0.30
N PRO A 233 11.43 -0.52 -0.57
CA PRO A 233 12.07 0.50 -1.42
C PRO A 233 11.41 0.63 -2.79
N VAL A 234 11.44 1.83 -3.35
CA VAL A 234 10.98 2.10 -4.72
C VAL A 234 12.00 1.54 -5.69
N VAL A 235 11.72 0.34 -6.20
CA VAL A 235 12.57 -0.32 -7.22
C VAL A 235 12.03 0.00 -8.61
N ALA A 236 12.90 0.49 -9.50
CA ALA A 236 12.62 0.68 -10.90
C ALA A 236 13.41 -0.30 -11.76
N VAL A 237 12.77 -0.85 -12.78
CA VAL A 237 13.41 -1.64 -13.83
C VAL A 237 13.33 -0.87 -15.14
N LEU A 238 14.45 -0.74 -15.83
CA LEU A 238 14.51 -0.08 -17.14
C LEU A 238 15.24 -0.95 -18.16
N GLY A 239 14.62 -1.11 -19.33
CA GLY A 239 15.22 -1.77 -20.50
C GLY A 239 15.61 -0.73 -21.55
N SER A 240 16.83 -0.84 -22.09
CA SER A 240 17.28 -0.01 -23.22
C SER A 240 16.54 -0.37 -24.52
N GLY A 241 16.62 0.50 -25.52
CA GLY A 241 16.17 0.19 -26.88
C GLY A 241 17.08 -0.83 -27.58
N GLY A 242 16.60 -1.40 -28.69
CA GLY A 242 17.35 -2.39 -29.48
C GLY A 242 16.50 -3.33 -30.35
N GLY A 243 15.28 -2.95 -30.72
CA GLY A 243 14.40 -3.78 -31.56
C GLY A 243 14.03 -5.12 -30.91
N ILE A 244 13.95 -6.19 -31.71
CA ILE A 244 13.59 -7.53 -31.22
C ILE A 244 14.63 -8.09 -30.24
N ARG A 245 15.92 -7.73 -30.37
CA ARG A 245 16.96 -8.10 -29.40
C ARG A 245 16.60 -7.62 -28.00
N ALA A 246 16.24 -6.34 -27.87
CA ALA A 246 15.83 -5.76 -26.60
C ALA A 246 14.54 -6.42 -26.07
N LEU A 247 13.54 -6.63 -26.93
CA LEU A 247 12.30 -7.32 -26.55
C LEU A 247 12.55 -8.73 -25.99
N SER A 248 13.30 -9.57 -26.71
CA SER A 248 13.64 -10.93 -26.29
C SER A 248 14.48 -10.94 -25.01
N SER A 249 15.46 -10.03 -24.90
CA SER A 249 16.34 -9.94 -23.73
C SER A 249 15.59 -9.45 -22.48
N PHE A 250 14.65 -8.53 -22.64
CA PHE A 250 13.80 -8.02 -21.55
C PHE A 250 12.85 -9.09 -21.03
N TYR A 251 12.29 -9.92 -21.90
CA TYR A 251 11.55 -11.13 -21.48
C TYR A 251 12.39 -12.05 -20.61
N GLY A 252 13.64 -12.33 -21.01
CA GLY A 252 14.58 -13.12 -20.22
C GLY A 252 14.89 -12.49 -18.86
N SER A 253 15.13 -11.19 -18.84
CA SER A 253 15.44 -10.44 -17.62
C SER A 253 14.26 -10.45 -16.62
N LEU A 254 13.03 -10.22 -17.11
CA LEU A 254 11.81 -10.31 -16.30
C LEU A 254 11.53 -11.74 -15.83
N LEU A 255 11.81 -12.75 -16.66
CA LEU A 255 11.70 -14.16 -16.25
C LEU A 255 12.68 -14.50 -15.13
N GLY A 256 13.92 -14.00 -15.19
CA GLY A 256 14.90 -14.13 -14.11
C GLY A 256 14.39 -13.49 -12.81
N LEU A 257 13.87 -12.26 -12.89
CA LEU A 257 13.26 -11.59 -11.73
C LEU A 257 12.03 -12.33 -11.19
N GLN A 258 11.22 -12.96 -12.05
CA GLN A 258 10.11 -13.80 -11.62
C GLN A 258 10.58 -15.05 -10.87
N GLN A 259 11.60 -15.73 -11.36
CA GLN A 259 12.17 -16.91 -10.71
C GLN A 259 12.81 -16.60 -9.36
N LEU A 260 13.31 -15.38 -9.19
CA LEU A 260 13.80 -14.86 -7.90
C LEU A 260 12.68 -14.35 -6.98
N ASN A 261 11.42 -14.38 -7.41
CA ASN A 261 10.26 -13.79 -6.71
C ASN A 261 10.41 -12.27 -6.45
N LEU A 262 11.07 -11.55 -7.36
CA LEU A 262 11.34 -10.11 -7.22
C LEU A 262 10.38 -9.22 -8.04
N LEU A 263 9.55 -9.78 -8.92
CA LEU A 263 8.61 -8.97 -9.73
C LEU A 263 7.64 -8.14 -8.86
N ASP A 264 7.22 -8.67 -7.72
CA ASP A 264 6.33 -7.96 -6.79
C ASP A 264 7.02 -6.79 -6.07
N SER A 265 8.37 -6.80 -6.00
CA SER A 265 9.16 -5.71 -5.40
C SER A 265 9.33 -4.52 -6.36
N ILE A 266 9.09 -4.71 -7.66
CA ILE A 266 9.25 -3.65 -8.66
C ILE A 266 8.06 -2.68 -8.59
N THR A 267 8.36 -1.40 -8.44
CA THR A 267 7.37 -0.32 -8.47
C THR A 267 7.17 0.21 -9.89
N TYR A 268 8.26 0.50 -10.59
CA TYR A 268 8.23 1.08 -11.93
C TYR A 268 8.87 0.16 -12.96
N LEU A 269 8.28 0.07 -14.14
CA LEU A 269 8.82 -0.66 -15.28
C LEU A 269 8.85 0.26 -16.49
N ALA A 270 10.04 0.64 -16.94
CA ALA A 270 10.22 1.51 -18.09
C ALA A 270 10.85 0.77 -19.27
N GLY A 271 10.24 0.90 -20.45
CA GLY A 271 10.67 0.21 -21.66
C GLY A 271 9.49 -0.35 -22.46
N ILE A 272 9.78 -0.81 -23.68
CA ILE A 272 8.74 -1.30 -24.60
C ILE A 272 8.44 -2.77 -24.28
N SER A 273 7.20 -3.06 -23.89
CA SER A 273 6.71 -4.43 -23.65
C SER A 273 5.24 -4.59 -24.05
N VAL A 274 4.87 -5.77 -24.55
CA VAL A 274 3.47 -6.13 -24.88
C VAL A 274 2.74 -6.80 -23.71
N LEU A 275 3.39 -6.95 -22.56
CA LEU A 275 2.86 -7.69 -21.40
C LEU A 275 1.59 -7.09 -20.79
N TYR A 276 1.42 -5.76 -20.88
CA TYR A 276 0.33 -5.04 -20.22
C TYR A 276 -1.06 -5.24 -20.85
N GLN A 277 -1.14 -5.98 -21.96
CA GLN A 277 -2.42 -6.48 -22.49
C GLN A 277 -3.10 -7.46 -21.53
N ASP A 278 -2.33 -8.13 -20.67
CA ASP A 278 -2.85 -8.97 -19.60
C ASP A 278 -2.77 -8.23 -18.27
N HIS A 279 -3.93 -7.89 -17.69
CA HIS A 279 -4.01 -7.12 -16.45
C HIS A 279 -3.40 -7.83 -15.23
N LYS A 280 -3.02 -9.10 -15.34
CA LYS A 280 -2.38 -9.89 -14.27
C LYS A 280 -1.09 -10.58 -14.74
N TRP A 281 -0.41 -10.04 -15.74
CA TRP A 281 0.75 -10.69 -16.36
C TRP A 281 1.85 -11.06 -15.35
N SER A 282 2.16 -10.18 -14.38
CA SER A 282 3.25 -10.43 -13.42
C SER A 282 2.91 -11.53 -12.39
N GLN A 283 1.62 -11.79 -12.21
CA GLN A 283 1.07 -12.80 -11.29
C GLN A 283 0.89 -14.18 -11.96
N LYS A 284 1.23 -14.29 -13.25
CA LYS A 284 1.16 -15.51 -14.05
C LYS A 284 2.55 -15.92 -14.51
N ASP A 285 2.74 -17.19 -14.82
CA ASP A 285 4.00 -17.67 -15.38
C ASP A 285 4.33 -16.97 -16.71
N LEU A 286 5.47 -16.28 -16.75
CA LEU A 286 5.96 -15.57 -17.94
C LEU A 286 6.31 -16.52 -19.09
N LYS A 287 6.47 -17.82 -18.86
CA LYS A 287 6.74 -18.79 -19.94
C LYS A 287 5.68 -18.78 -21.03
N HIS A 288 4.40 -18.57 -20.68
CA HIS A 288 3.35 -18.52 -21.69
C HIS A 288 3.46 -17.30 -22.62
N PRO A 289 3.52 -16.04 -22.13
CA PRO A 289 3.72 -14.89 -23.01
C PRO A 289 5.05 -14.94 -23.76
N ILE A 290 6.11 -15.53 -23.16
CA ILE A 290 7.40 -15.75 -23.85
C ILE A 290 7.24 -16.72 -25.02
N SER A 291 6.57 -17.86 -24.83
CA SER A 291 6.29 -18.81 -25.91
C SER A 291 5.46 -18.19 -27.02
N ASN A 292 4.45 -17.39 -26.67
CA ASN A 292 3.65 -16.68 -27.67
C ASN A 292 4.50 -15.67 -28.46
N ALA A 293 5.42 -14.96 -27.79
CA ALA A 293 6.34 -14.04 -28.44
C ALA A 293 7.32 -14.79 -29.36
N GLN A 294 7.83 -15.95 -28.93
CA GLN A 294 8.68 -16.82 -29.74
C GLN A 294 7.99 -17.25 -31.04
N ASP A 295 6.77 -17.79 -30.94
CA ASP A 295 5.98 -18.20 -32.12
C ASP A 295 5.80 -17.06 -33.12
N LYS A 296 5.57 -15.86 -32.59
CA LYS A 296 5.36 -14.66 -33.41
C LYS A 296 6.64 -14.14 -34.02
N ILE A 297 7.78 -14.17 -33.33
CA ILE A 297 9.08 -13.70 -33.80
C ILE A 297 9.68 -14.69 -34.79
N SER A 298 9.51 -16.00 -34.57
CA SER A 298 10.01 -17.07 -35.44
C SER A 298 9.22 -17.26 -36.72
N SER A 299 8.03 -16.67 -36.82
CA SER A 299 7.23 -16.73 -38.05
C SER A 299 7.82 -15.90 -39.19
N SER A 300 7.49 -16.26 -40.43
CA SER A 300 7.85 -15.45 -41.60
C SER A 300 7.15 -14.09 -41.56
N LYS A 301 7.94 -13.03 -41.74
CA LYS A 301 7.44 -11.64 -41.82
C LYS A 301 7.10 -11.20 -43.24
N ALA A 302 7.33 -12.04 -44.26
CA ALA A 302 7.15 -11.67 -45.66
C ALA A 302 5.71 -11.24 -46.03
N ALA A 303 4.71 -11.78 -45.33
CA ALA A 303 3.30 -11.45 -45.57
C ALA A 303 2.93 -10.00 -45.21
N VAL A 304 3.73 -9.30 -44.39
CA VAL A 304 3.51 -7.89 -44.01
C VAL A 304 3.51 -6.96 -45.23
N PHE A 305 4.25 -7.33 -46.29
CA PHE A 305 4.33 -6.57 -47.53
C PHE A 305 3.47 -7.17 -48.65
N SER A 306 2.50 -8.04 -48.32
CA SER A 306 1.54 -8.55 -49.30
C SER A 306 0.63 -7.43 -49.81
N SER A 307 0.07 -7.60 -51.01
CA SER A 307 -0.86 -6.63 -51.59
C SER A 307 -2.11 -6.42 -50.73
N GLU A 308 -2.52 -7.43 -49.96
CA GLU A 308 -3.65 -7.37 -49.04
C GLU A 308 -3.33 -6.50 -47.82
N HIS A 309 -2.19 -6.70 -47.16
CA HIS A 309 -1.77 -5.88 -46.01
C HIS A 309 -1.46 -4.45 -46.41
N MET A 310 -0.79 -4.23 -47.54
CA MET A 310 -0.56 -2.87 -48.05
C MET A 310 -1.88 -2.13 -48.27
N LYS A 311 -2.90 -2.82 -48.83
CA LYS A 311 -4.23 -2.22 -49.00
C LYS A 311 -4.88 -1.90 -47.65
N TYR A 312 -4.78 -2.78 -46.67
CA TYR A 312 -5.26 -2.52 -45.30
C TYR A 312 -4.57 -1.30 -44.69
N TYR A 313 -3.25 -1.21 -44.75
CA TYR A 313 -2.50 -0.05 -44.24
C TYR A 313 -2.96 1.25 -44.89
N PHE A 314 -3.10 1.28 -46.22
CA PHE A 314 -3.63 2.48 -46.89
C PHE A 314 -5.05 2.83 -46.45
N GLN A 315 -5.92 1.85 -46.21
CA GLN A 315 -7.28 2.11 -45.74
C GLN A 315 -7.26 2.74 -44.35
N GLU A 316 -6.47 2.21 -43.43
CA GLU A 316 -6.31 2.72 -42.06
C GLU A 316 -5.69 4.13 -42.05
N LEU A 317 -4.60 4.33 -42.78
CA LEU A 317 -3.94 5.63 -42.87
C LEU A 317 -4.84 6.69 -43.52
N ASN A 318 -5.61 6.34 -44.56
CA ASN A 318 -6.61 7.25 -45.12
C ASN A 318 -7.75 7.53 -44.14
N ALA A 319 -8.17 6.56 -43.32
CA ALA A 319 -9.20 6.79 -42.31
C ALA A 319 -8.73 7.77 -41.24
N LEU A 320 -7.48 7.65 -40.78
CA LEU A 320 -6.84 8.61 -39.87
C LEU A 320 -6.77 10.00 -40.49
N GLU A 321 -6.32 10.12 -41.74
CA GLU A 321 -6.22 11.42 -42.41
C GLU A 321 -7.59 12.07 -42.61
N ASN A 322 -8.61 11.30 -43.00
CA ASN A 322 -9.98 11.79 -43.13
C ASN A 322 -10.61 12.20 -41.79
N SER A 323 -10.09 11.72 -40.66
CA SER A 323 -10.49 12.17 -39.33
C SER A 323 -9.86 13.50 -38.91
N GLY A 324 -8.93 14.03 -39.72
CA GLY A 324 -8.22 15.29 -39.49
C GLY A 324 -6.88 15.15 -38.77
N ARG A 325 -6.35 13.92 -38.66
CA ARG A 325 -5.04 13.62 -38.08
C ARG A 325 -3.95 13.71 -39.15
N ASN A 326 -2.78 14.25 -38.80
CA ASN A 326 -1.62 14.19 -39.68
C ASN A 326 -1.00 12.78 -39.63
N VAL A 327 -0.89 12.15 -40.79
CA VAL A 327 -0.36 10.78 -40.92
C VAL A 327 1.07 10.82 -41.45
N SER A 328 1.94 9.97 -40.90
CA SER A 328 3.38 9.92 -41.17
C SER A 328 3.89 8.50 -41.47
N PHE A 329 5.18 8.36 -41.78
CA PHE A 329 5.85 7.05 -41.86
C PHE A 329 5.88 6.31 -40.52
N THR A 330 5.84 7.04 -39.40
CA THR A 330 5.77 6.46 -38.06
C THR A 330 4.44 5.70 -37.85
N ASP A 331 3.33 6.19 -38.43
CA ASP A 331 2.03 5.51 -38.35
C ASP A 331 2.01 4.21 -39.17
N LEU A 332 2.60 4.23 -40.38
CA LEU A 332 2.79 3.02 -41.18
C LEU A 332 3.66 2.01 -40.44
N TRP A 333 4.76 2.47 -39.83
CA TRP A 333 5.63 1.63 -39.03
C TRP A 333 4.90 1.02 -37.83
N GLY A 334 4.01 1.77 -37.15
CA GLY A 334 3.15 1.26 -36.09
C GLY A 334 2.30 0.05 -36.53
N LEU A 335 1.70 0.11 -37.72
CA LEU A 335 0.92 -1.00 -38.28
C LEU A 335 1.79 -2.22 -38.67
N ILE A 336 3.03 -1.98 -39.10
CA ILE A 336 4.00 -3.05 -39.38
C ILE A 336 4.45 -3.71 -38.07
N VAL A 337 4.72 -2.93 -37.02
CA VAL A 337 5.07 -3.41 -35.68
C VAL A 337 3.90 -4.21 -35.09
N GLU A 338 2.66 -3.75 -35.26
CA GLU A 338 1.46 -4.52 -34.88
C GLU A 338 1.47 -5.91 -35.53
N TYR A 339 1.76 -5.99 -36.83
CA TYR A 339 1.87 -7.27 -37.52
C TYR A 339 3.02 -8.12 -36.96
N PHE A 340 4.18 -7.53 -36.69
CA PHE A 340 5.33 -8.25 -36.12
C PHE A 340 5.05 -8.83 -34.74
N LEU A 341 4.32 -8.09 -33.89
CA LEU A 341 4.07 -8.43 -32.50
C LEU A 341 2.75 -9.16 -32.26
N GLN A 342 1.78 -9.06 -33.17
CA GLN A 342 0.43 -9.62 -32.98
C GLN A 342 -0.04 -10.49 -34.14
N GLN A 343 0.44 -10.25 -35.37
CA GLN A 343 -0.01 -10.89 -36.62
C GLN A 343 -1.52 -10.77 -36.90
N LYS A 344 -2.21 -9.93 -36.12
CA LYS A 344 -3.62 -9.61 -36.20
C LYS A 344 -3.79 -8.17 -35.77
N GLU A 345 -4.91 -7.58 -36.16
CA GLU A 345 -5.32 -6.26 -35.69
C GLU A 345 -5.50 -6.25 -34.17
N ASP A 346 -4.94 -5.23 -33.52
CA ASP A 346 -5.00 -5.03 -32.08
C ASP A 346 -5.64 -3.69 -31.75
N GLN A 347 -6.83 -3.74 -31.17
CA GLN A 347 -7.61 -2.53 -30.82
C GLN A 347 -7.22 -1.93 -29.46
N SER A 348 -6.25 -2.54 -28.77
CA SER A 348 -5.80 -2.05 -27.47
C SER A 348 -5.23 -0.63 -27.54
N LYS A 349 -5.44 0.11 -26.46
CA LYS A 349 -4.98 1.48 -26.26
C LYS A 349 -4.07 1.57 -25.04
N LEU A 350 -3.47 2.73 -24.80
CA LEU A 350 -2.63 2.92 -23.62
C LEU A 350 -3.48 3.06 -22.36
N SER A 351 -4.63 3.73 -22.44
CA SER A 351 -5.59 3.84 -21.34
C SER A 351 -6.14 2.48 -20.87
N ASP A 352 -6.23 1.47 -21.76
CA ASP A 352 -6.66 0.12 -21.38
C ASP A 352 -5.71 -0.51 -20.33
N GLN A 353 -4.43 -0.09 -20.29
CA GLN A 353 -3.45 -0.56 -19.31
C GLN A 353 -3.74 -0.07 -17.89
N GLN A 354 -4.67 0.88 -17.68
CA GLN A 354 -5.09 1.32 -16.35
C GLN A 354 -5.61 0.13 -15.52
N GLU A 355 -6.32 -0.81 -16.14
CA GLU A 355 -6.80 -2.03 -15.46
C GLU A 355 -5.65 -2.93 -14.99
N ALA A 356 -4.49 -2.88 -15.64
CA ALA A 356 -3.29 -3.63 -15.26
C ALA A 356 -2.58 -3.05 -14.02
N VAL A 357 -2.86 -1.80 -13.64
CA VAL A 357 -2.23 -1.14 -12.49
C VAL A 357 -3.21 -0.71 -11.40
N LYS A 358 -4.52 -0.79 -11.67
CA LYS A 358 -5.61 -0.36 -10.79
C LYS A 358 -5.52 -0.82 -9.34
N TYR A 359 -5.04 -2.04 -9.10
CA TYR A 359 -4.91 -2.65 -7.78
C TYR A 359 -3.45 -2.75 -7.30
N GLY A 360 -2.50 -2.12 -8.00
CA GLY A 360 -1.08 -2.26 -7.73
C GLY A 360 -0.54 -3.66 -8.02
N GLN A 361 -1.21 -4.43 -8.90
CA GLN A 361 -0.88 -5.84 -9.13
C GLN A 361 0.29 -6.07 -10.09
N ASN A 362 0.59 -5.11 -10.96
CA ASN A 362 1.78 -5.09 -11.82
C ASN A 362 2.60 -3.82 -11.53
N PRO A 363 3.89 -3.77 -11.89
CA PRO A 363 4.66 -2.53 -11.90
C PRO A 363 4.00 -1.45 -12.78
N TYR A 364 4.20 -0.18 -12.45
CA TYR A 364 3.69 0.94 -13.23
C TYR A 364 4.46 1.10 -14.54
N PRO A 365 3.81 0.98 -15.71
CA PRO A 365 4.50 1.10 -16.98
C PRO A 365 4.76 2.57 -17.32
N ILE A 366 5.99 2.86 -17.74
CA ILE A 366 6.41 4.17 -18.24
C ILE A 366 7.05 3.97 -19.62
N TYR A 367 6.52 4.66 -20.62
CA TYR A 367 7.07 4.67 -21.97
C TYR A 367 7.59 6.06 -22.31
N ALA A 368 8.55 6.13 -23.24
CA ALA A 368 9.30 7.33 -23.52
C ALA A 368 9.27 7.69 -25.00
N ALA A 369 9.09 8.96 -25.29
CA ALA A 369 9.45 9.57 -26.56
C ALA A 369 10.26 10.85 -26.29
N VAL A 370 10.92 11.36 -27.31
CA VAL A 370 11.62 12.64 -27.27
C VAL A 370 10.98 13.57 -28.29
N ASN A 371 10.58 14.76 -27.85
CA ASN A 371 10.19 15.83 -28.75
C ASN A 371 11.45 16.49 -29.33
N VAL A 372 11.50 16.57 -30.65
CA VAL A 372 12.57 17.20 -31.41
C VAL A 372 12.06 18.41 -32.18
N ARG A 373 12.99 19.22 -32.72
CA ARG A 373 12.64 20.36 -33.59
C ARG A 373 13.16 20.15 -35.01
N PRO A 374 12.36 20.45 -36.03
CA PRO A 374 12.85 20.52 -37.40
C PRO A 374 13.97 21.58 -37.50
N ASN A 375 15.13 21.23 -38.06
CA ASN A 375 16.29 22.10 -38.28
C ASN A 375 17.16 22.47 -37.05
N VAL A 376 16.92 21.88 -35.88
CA VAL A 376 17.79 21.99 -34.70
C VAL A 376 18.49 20.65 -34.49
N ARG A 377 19.76 20.63 -34.05
CA ARG A 377 20.45 19.36 -33.73
C ARG A 377 19.77 18.70 -32.54
N GLY A 378 19.62 17.37 -32.57
CA GLY A 378 19.06 16.60 -31.45
C GLY A 378 19.87 16.74 -30.16
N ASP A 379 21.20 16.92 -30.28
CA ASP A 379 22.10 17.23 -29.15
C ASP A 379 21.82 18.60 -28.50
N ASP A 380 21.21 19.53 -29.26
CA ASP A 380 20.95 20.92 -28.84
C ASP A 380 19.50 21.11 -28.35
N PHE A 381 18.56 20.22 -28.73
CA PHE A 381 17.15 20.27 -28.30
C PHE A 381 16.50 18.87 -28.28
N ALA A 382 16.35 18.31 -27.08
CA ALA A 382 15.64 17.05 -26.83
C ALA A 382 14.81 17.16 -25.54
N GLU A 383 13.49 17.06 -25.67
CA GLU A 383 12.56 17.16 -24.53
C GLU A 383 11.84 15.83 -24.32
N TRP A 384 12.08 15.20 -23.16
CA TRP A 384 11.47 13.91 -22.84
C TRP A 384 9.97 14.06 -22.61
N CYS A 385 9.20 13.31 -23.41
CA CYS A 385 7.76 13.14 -23.29
C CYS A 385 7.47 11.78 -22.64
N GLU A 386 6.76 11.82 -21.52
CA GLU A 386 6.40 10.67 -20.72
C GLU A 386 5.03 10.14 -21.14
N PHE A 387 4.89 8.82 -21.25
CA PHE A 387 3.63 8.15 -21.53
C PHE A 387 3.34 7.12 -20.44
N THR A 388 2.19 7.26 -19.80
CA THR A 388 1.71 6.33 -18.77
C THR A 388 0.26 5.94 -19.05
N PRO A 389 -0.32 4.95 -18.35
CA PRO A 389 -1.73 4.63 -18.52
C PRO A 389 -2.68 5.78 -18.16
N TYR A 390 -2.26 6.71 -17.30
CA TYR A 390 -3.11 7.79 -16.80
C TYR A 390 -2.83 9.15 -17.43
N GLU A 391 -1.57 9.50 -17.68
CA GLU A 391 -1.19 10.78 -18.26
C GLU A 391 -0.06 10.69 -19.28
N VAL A 392 -0.05 11.66 -20.21
CA VAL A 392 1.01 11.92 -21.18
C VAL A 392 1.47 13.36 -21.00
N GLY A 393 2.78 13.61 -20.98
CA GLY A 393 3.23 14.99 -20.81
C GLY A 393 4.74 15.23 -20.74
N PHE A 394 5.08 16.51 -20.56
CA PHE A 394 6.45 16.98 -20.42
C PHE A 394 6.74 17.41 -18.99
N ARG A 395 7.59 16.64 -18.29
CA ARG A 395 8.08 16.97 -16.95
C ARG A 395 8.76 18.33 -16.90
N LYS A 396 9.55 18.67 -17.94
CA LYS A 396 10.24 19.97 -18.07
C LYS A 396 9.29 21.16 -17.87
N TYR A 397 8.10 21.09 -18.44
CA TYR A 397 7.10 22.17 -18.34
C TYR A 397 6.09 21.96 -17.20
N GLY A 398 6.12 20.80 -16.55
CA GLY A 398 5.09 20.37 -15.59
C GLY A 398 3.71 20.37 -16.24
N ALA A 399 3.59 19.89 -17.49
CA ALA A 399 2.36 19.94 -18.28
C ALA A 399 1.97 18.53 -18.75
N PHE A 400 0.79 18.08 -18.34
CA PHE A 400 0.29 16.73 -18.61
C PHE A 400 -1.17 16.76 -19.04
N ILE A 401 -1.54 15.84 -19.92
CA ILE A 401 -2.93 15.56 -20.31
C ILE A 401 -3.28 14.13 -19.95
N ARG A 402 -4.58 13.84 -19.88
CA ARG A 402 -5.02 12.45 -19.75
C ARG A 402 -4.62 11.67 -21.01
N THR A 403 -4.27 10.41 -20.83
CA THR A 403 -3.85 9.54 -21.93
C THR A 403 -4.89 9.44 -23.04
N GLU A 404 -6.19 9.44 -22.71
CA GLU A 404 -7.27 9.33 -23.71
C GLU A 404 -7.47 10.60 -24.54
N ASP A 405 -6.85 11.71 -24.13
CA ASP A 405 -6.90 12.99 -24.85
C ASP A 405 -5.62 13.23 -25.66
N PHE A 406 -4.66 12.30 -25.66
CA PHE A 406 -3.46 12.39 -26.48
C PHE A 406 -3.83 12.48 -27.97
N ASP A 407 -3.11 13.36 -28.68
CA ASP A 407 -3.35 13.71 -30.08
C ASP A 407 -4.71 14.42 -30.35
N SER A 408 -5.35 14.93 -29.30
CA SER A 408 -6.44 15.90 -29.43
C SER A 408 -5.92 17.34 -29.60
N GLU A 409 -6.77 18.23 -30.06
CA GLU A 409 -6.46 19.65 -30.29
C GLU A 409 -6.71 20.47 -29.01
N PHE A 410 -5.69 21.23 -28.55
CA PHE A 410 -5.78 22.09 -27.37
C PHE A 410 -5.39 23.54 -27.69
N PHE A 411 -5.90 24.47 -26.90
CA PHE A 411 -5.47 25.86 -26.92
C PHE A 411 -5.62 26.47 -25.53
N MET A 412 -4.58 27.19 -25.07
CA MET A 412 -4.57 27.82 -23.73
C MET A 412 -4.91 26.82 -22.60
N GLY A 413 -4.39 25.59 -22.71
CA GLY A 413 -4.58 24.52 -21.73
C GLY A 413 -5.98 23.88 -21.73
N ARG A 414 -6.82 24.16 -22.72
CA ARG A 414 -8.20 23.64 -22.83
C ARG A 414 -8.36 22.79 -24.09
N LEU A 415 -9.13 21.72 -23.97
CA LEU A 415 -9.44 20.81 -25.05
C LEU A 415 -10.44 21.46 -26.01
N ILE A 416 -9.99 21.78 -27.23
CA ILE A 416 -10.80 22.43 -28.26
C ILE A 416 -11.55 21.38 -29.08
N LYS A 417 -10.85 20.34 -29.51
CA LYS A 417 -11.43 19.24 -30.28
C LYS A 417 -10.82 17.92 -29.86
N LYS A 418 -11.68 17.05 -29.31
CA LYS A 418 -11.32 15.71 -28.90
C LYS A 418 -11.24 14.78 -30.10
N HIS A 419 -10.10 14.15 -30.27
CA HIS A 419 -9.89 13.04 -31.21
C HIS A 419 -9.99 11.69 -30.48
N PRO A 420 -10.30 10.59 -31.18
CA PRO A 420 -10.23 9.26 -30.60
C PRO A 420 -8.78 8.93 -30.19
N GLU A 421 -8.61 8.35 -29.00
CA GLU A 421 -7.30 7.85 -28.55
C GLU A 421 -6.72 6.86 -29.58
N PRO A 422 -5.46 7.04 -30.00
CA PRO A 422 -4.82 6.15 -30.96
C PRO A 422 -4.64 4.73 -30.39
N ARG A 423 -4.71 3.73 -31.28
CA ARG A 423 -4.32 2.35 -30.96
C ARG A 423 -2.86 2.33 -30.47
N ILE A 424 -2.56 1.44 -29.53
CA ILE A 424 -1.23 1.33 -28.92
C ILE A 424 -0.13 1.07 -29.94
N CYS A 425 -0.45 0.43 -31.08
CA CYS A 425 0.50 0.19 -32.15
C CYS A 425 1.06 1.49 -32.76
N TYR A 426 0.28 2.57 -32.82
CA TYR A 426 0.79 3.87 -33.28
C TYR A 426 1.77 4.49 -32.26
N LEU A 427 1.54 4.27 -30.96
CA LEU A 427 2.49 4.67 -29.92
C LEU A 427 3.75 3.80 -29.94
N GLN A 428 3.62 2.49 -30.17
CA GLN A 428 4.77 1.60 -30.37
C GLN A 428 5.58 1.99 -31.61
N GLY A 429 4.90 2.41 -32.68
CA GLY A 429 5.53 2.98 -33.87
C GLY A 429 6.34 4.24 -33.53
N MET A 430 5.78 5.14 -32.70
CA MET A 430 6.46 6.34 -32.20
C MET A 430 7.67 6.03 -31.32
N TRP A 431 7.50 5.17 -30.30
CA TRP A 431 8.57 4.75 -29.39
C TRP A 431 9.66 3.94 -30.08
N GLY A 432 9.38 3.36 -31.25
CA GLY A 432 10.33 2.63 -32.10
C GLY A 432 10.59 3.31 -33.45
N SER A 433 10.40 4.62 -33.56
CA SER A 433 10.43 5.35 -34.84
C SER A 433 11.82 5.44 -35.47
N ALA A 434 12.90 5.04 -34.78
CA ALA A 434 14.23 4.90 -35.36
C ALA A 434 14.24 3.98 -36.60
N PHE A 435 13.35 2.99 -36.64
CA PHE A 435 13.20 2.07 -37.77
C PHE A 435 12.38 2.64 -38.94
N ALA A 436 11.51 3.62 -38.69
CA ALA A 436 10.66 4.21 -39.72
C ALA A 436 11.49 4.94 -40.80
N ALA A 437 12.65 5.49 -40.42
CA ALA A 437 13.61 6.13 -41.33
C ALA A 437 14.39 5.13 -42.21
N SER A 438 14.32 3.82 -41.93
CA SER A 438 15.07 2.76 -42.61
C SER A 438 14.17 1.66 -43.18
N LEU A 439 12.92 2.02 -43.51
CA LEU A 439 11.88 1.08 -43.98
C LEU A 439 12.34 0.23 -45.18
N ASP A 440 13.22 0.76 -46.04
CA ASP A 440 13.79 0.02 -47.17
C ASP A 440 14.73 -1.09 -46.78
N ASP A 441 15.61 -0.83 -45.82
CA ASP A 441 16.52 -1.83 -45.30
C ASP A 441 15.76 -2.95 -44.61
N VAL A 442 14.67 -2.60 -43.94
CA VAL A 442 13.74 -3.57 -43.34
C VAL A 442 13.08 -4.41 -44.43
N CYS A 443 12.56 -3.80 -45.51
CA CYS A 443 11.97 -4.53 -46.63
C CYS A 443 12.98 -5.45 -47.33
N LEU A 444 14.20 -4.95 -47.60
CA LEU A 444 15.31 -5.72 -48.17
C LEU A 444 15.63 -6.95 -47.31
N LYS A 445 15.74 -6.79 -45.99
CA LYS A 445 16.05 -7.89 -45.06
C LYS A 445 14.91 -8.89 -44.90
N VAL A 446 13.66 -8.43 -44.91
CA VAL A 446 12.48 -9.27 -44.68
C VAL A 446 12.03 -10.03 -45.94
N VAL A 447 12.15 -9.41 -47.13
CA VAL A 447 11.58 -9.93 -48.39
C VAL A 447 12.66 -10.34 -49.40
N GLY A 448 13.90 -9.88 -49.25
CA GLY A 448 15.00 -10.15 -50.19
C GLY A 448 15.00 -9.24 -51.45
N SER A 449 14.04 -8.32 -51.57
CA SER A 449 14.04 -7.24 -52.57
C SER A 449 13.55 -5.94 -51.96
N GLY A 450 14.24 -4.83 -52.23
CA GLY A 450 13.90 -3.50 -51.71
C GLY A 450 12.82 -2.82 -52.53
N PHE A 451 12.29 -1.71 -52.04
CA PHE A 451 11.44 -0.86 -52.85
C PHE A 451 12.30 -0.10 -53.86
N SER A 452 12.16 -0.39 -55.15
CA SER A 452 12.95 0.24 -56.23
C SER A 452 12.82 1.78 -56.33
N PHE A 453 11.89 2.40 -55.58
CA PHE A 453 11.72 3.86 -55.55
C PHE A 453 12.50 4.58 -54.45
N LEU A 454 13.00 3.84 -53.46
CA LEU A 454 13.72 4.40 -52.31
C LEU A 454 15.25 4.23 -52.42
N GLU A 455 15.75 3.69 -53.54
CA GLU A 455 17.20 3.68 -53.88
C GLU A 455 17.85 5.08 -53.81
N THR A 456 17.06 6.16 -53.90
CA THR A 456 17.53 7.55 -53.76
C THR A 456 17.75 8.02 -52.32
N LEU A 457 17.39 7.23 -51.31
CA LEU A 457 17.81 7.42 -49.91
C LEU A 457 19.16 6.73 -49.60
N GLY A 458 19.84 6.18 -50.61
CA GLY A 458 21.07 5.40 -50.49
C GLY A 458 22.25 6.07 -49.76
N ASP A 459 22.25 7.39 -49.57
CA ASP A 459 23.27 8.11 -48.79
C ASP A 459 22.93 8.27 -47.28
N VAL A 460 21.79 7.73 -46.83
CA VAL A 460 21.37 7.68 -45.40
C VAL A 460 21.62 6.28 -44.79
N VAL A 461 21.94 5.28 -45.60
CA VAL A 461 21.81 3.84 -45.27
C VAL A 461 23.15 3.18 -44.88
N LYS A 462 23.87 3.75 -43.89
CA LYS A 462 25.10 3.10 -43.37
C LYS A 462 25.46 3.42 -41.91
N VAL A 463 24.47 3.68 -41.04
CA VAL A 463 24.76 4.37 -39.74
C VAL A 463 24.21 3.69 -38.48
N ILE A 464 23.50 2.55 -38.53
CA ILE A 464 22.89 1.98 -37.31
C ILE A 464 23.68 0.80 -36.68
N ASP A 465 24.70 0.27 -37.36
CA ASP A 465 25.59 -0.78 -36.79
C ASP A 465 27.03 -0.30 -36.47
N ASP A 466 27.45 0.91 -36.87
CA ASP A 466 28.84 1.43 -36.70
C ASP A 466 28.96 2.49 -35.57
N SER A 467 28.39 2.20 -34.40
CA SER A 467 28.18 3.14 -33.28
C SER A 467 29.43 3.62 -32.54
N ARG A 468 30.66 3.45 -33.06
CA ARG A 468 31.84 4.09 -32.46
C ARG A 468 32.15 5.48 -33.00
N ARG A 469 31.44 6.01 -34.02
CA ARG A 469 31.89 7.26 -34.70
C ARG A 469 30.88 8.32 -35.13
N PHE A 470 29.57 8.18 -34.93
CA PHE A 470 28.64 9.21 -35.38
C PHE A 470 27.67 9.66 -34.29
N HIS A 471 28.06 10.74 -33.61
CA HIS A 471 27.09 11.67 -33.04
C HIS A 471 26.14 12.13 -34.17
N PHE A 472 24.83 12.07 -33.95
CA PHE A 472 23.80 12.56 -34.89
C PHE A 472 23.88 14.10 -35.03
N ARG A 473 24.90 14.59 -35.77
CA ARG A 473 25.32 15.99 -35.79
C ARG A 473 24.86 16.79 -37.01
N ASP A 474 23.93 16.33 -37.86
CA ASP A 474 23.51 17.13 -39.03
C ASP A 474 21.99 17.25 -39.20
N PRO A 475 21.38 18.41 -38.85
CA PRO A 475 19.94 18.69 -39.00
C PRO A 475 19.49 18.79 -40.47
N THR A 476 20.42 19.02 -41.40
CA THR A 476 20.07 19.22 -42.82
C THR A 476 19.59 17.93 -43.50
N ARG A 477 19.86 16.76 -42.90
CA ARG A 477 19.45 15.45 -43.43
C ARG A 477 17.99 15.07 -43.16
N LEU A 478 17.29 15.79 -42.29
CA LEU A 478 15.83 15.63 -42.06
C LEU A 478 14.98 16.34 -43.12
N LYS A 479 15.59 17.07 -44.06
CA LYS A 479 14.93 17.75 -45.18
C LYS A 479 15.26 17.06 -46.50
N THR A 480 14.50 16.03 -46.88
CA THR A 480 14.54 15.51 -48.26
C THR A 480 13.13 15.42 -48.83
N ARG A 481 12.74 16.44 -49.60
CA ARG A 481 11.64 16.38 -50.56
C ARG A 481 12.12 15.61 -51.80
N LEU A 482 11.33 14.64 -52.27
CA LEU A 482 11.64 13.91 -53.50
C LEU A 482 10.58 14.15 -54.59
N VAL A 483 11.03 14.43 -55.82
CA VAL A 483 10.23 14.45 -57.06
C VAL A 483 10.97 13.60 -58.12
N ILE A 484 10.21 13.09 -59.13
CA ILE A 484 10.58 12.42 -60.42
C ILE A 484 10.28 10.87 -60.42
N PRO A 485 9.91 10.14 -61.53
CA PRO A 485 8.55 9.58 -61.70
C PRO A 485 8.48 8.04 -61.94
N GLY A 486 7.32 7.40 -61.69
CA GLY A 486 7.05 6.08 -62.29
C GLY A 486 5.86 5.28 -61.71
N GLY A 487 5.04 4.72 -62.60
CA GLY A 487 4.07 3.61 -62.39
C GLY A 487 2.78 3.93 -61.58
N PRO A 488 1.55 3.56 -62.01
CA PRO A 488 0.31 4.06 -61.40
C PRO A 488 0.04 3.67 -59.93
N LEU A 489 0.43 2.48 -59.46
CA LEU A 489 0.30 2.10 -58.04
C LEU A 489 1.38 2.75 -57.18
N LEU A 490 2.61 2.75 -57.68
CA LEU A 490 3.77 3.39 -57.06
C LEU A 490 3.58 4.91 -56.97
N GLN A 491 2.94 5.50 -57.97
CA GLN A 491 2.56 6.90 -58.01
C GLN A 491 1.56 7.26 -56.91
N ILE A 492 0.60 6.38 -56.56
CA ILE A 492 -0.34 6.62 -55.44
C ILE A 492 0.40 6.60 -54.09
N ILE A 493 1.32 5.65 -53.90
CA ILE A 493 2.15 5.56 -52.68
C ILE A 493 3.07 6.79 -52.58
N GLN A 494 3.70 7.16 -53.69
CA GLN A 494 4.53 8.35 -53.77
C GLN A 494 3.70 9.63 -53.55
N ASP A 495 2.53 9.78 -54.17
CA ASP A 495 1.65 10.94 -54.01
C ASP A 495 1.15 11.08 -52.57
N PHE A 496 0.90 9.97 -51.88
CA PHE A 496 0.53 9.97 -50.47
C PHE A 496 1.69 10.47 -49.58
N PHE A 497 2.93 10.02 -49.81
CA PHE A 497 4.08 10.34 -48.93
C PHE A 497 5.01 11.47 -49.41
N LYS A 498 4.77 12.07 -50.59
CA LYS A 498 5.63 13.09 -51.26
C LYS A 498 5.95 14.35 -50.44
N SER A 499 5.22 14.61 -49.36
CA SER A 499 5.35 15.80 -48.53
C SER A 499 5.50 15.51 -47.02
N ARG A 500 5.61 14.24 -46.60
CA ARG A 500 5.41 13.83 -45.20
C ARG A 500 6.73 13.53 -44.49
N ILE A 501 6.85 13.98 -43.25
CA ILE A 501 8.06 13.91 -42.41
C ILE A 501 8.22 12.47 -41.85
N THR A 502 9.48 12.04 -41.63
CA THR A 502 9.82 10.75 -41.00
C THR A 502 9.38 10.68 -39.54
N ALA A 503 9.46 11.79 -38.80
CA ALA A 503 8.85 11.98 -37.49
C ALA A 503 7.34 12.26 -37.62
N GLY A 504 6.52 11.62 -36.79
CA GLY A 504 5.08 11.87 -36.73
C GLY A 504 4.77 13.26 -36.16
N GLU A 505 3.81 13.96 -36.79
CA GLU A 505 3.28 15.22 -36.29
C GLU A 505 2.09 14.94 -35.37
N THR A 506 2.18 15.36 -34.12
CA THR A 506 1.11 15.24 -33.11
C THR A 506 0.67 16.63 -32.70
N PHE A 507 -0.62 16.84 -32.43
CA PHE A 507 -1.09 18.15 -31.94
C PHE A 507 -0.41 18.52 -30.60
N ASN A 508 0.04 19.77 -30.48
CA ASN A 508 0.66 20.24 -29.25
C ASN A 508 -0.38 20.62 -28.20
N PHE A 509 -0.49 19.81 -27.16
CA PHE A 509 -1.43 20.10 -26.06
C PHE A 509 -1.06 21.35 -25.24
N MET A 510 0.18 21.87 -25.38
CA MET A 510 0.61 23.12 -24.75
C MET A 510 0.40 24.35 -25.65
N GLN A 511 -0.19 24.18 -26.85
CA GLN A 511 -0.34 25.27 -27.81
C GLN A 511 -1.01 26.49 -27.18
N GLY A 512 -0.32 27.63 -27.32
CA GLY A 512 -0.78 28.91 -26.81
C GLY A 512 -0.42 29.19 -25.35
N LEU A 513 0.02 28.21 -24.56
CA LEU A 513 0.51 28.50 -23.21
C LEU A 513 1.78 29.37 -23.29
N TYR A 514 1.90 30.35 -22.41
CA TYR A 514 3.06 31.25 -22.36
C TYR A 514 4.04 30.82 -21.27
N LEU A 515 5.30 31.24 -21.37
CA LEU A 515 6.27 31.05 -20.30
C LEU A 515 6.13 32.16 -19.25
N HIS A 516 6.20 31.76 -17.98
CA HIS A 516 6.22 32.65 -16.83
C HIS A 516 7.49 33.48 -16.84
N ARG A 517 7.45 34.75 -16.42
CA ARG A 517 8.60 35.67 -16.47
C ARG A 517 9.88 35.14 -15.80
N ASP A 518 9.69 34.35 -14.74
CA ASP A 518 10.74 33.81 -13.87
C ASP A 518 11.08 32.35 -14.18
N TYR A 519 10.60 31.77 -15.30
CA TYR A 519 10.78 30.34 -15.60
C TYR A 519 12.25 29.89 -15.59
N ILE A 520 13.18 30.76 -15.99
CA ILE A 520 14.64 30.51 -16.00
C ILE A 520 15.21 30.36 -14.58
N SER A 521 14.59 31.00 -13.58
CA SER A 521 15.06 30.91 -12.19
C SER A 521 14.71 29.59 -11.52
N LEU A 522 13.84 28.78 -12.15
CA LEU A 522 13.42 27.49 -11.60
C LEU A 522 14.43 26.42 -11.95
N LYS A 523 15.10 25.89 -10.91
CA LYS A 523 16.06 24.77 -11.02
C LYS A 523 15.49 23.56 -11.77
N LYS A 524 14.18 23.33 -11.68
CA LYS A 524 13.49 22.23 -12.37
C LYS A 524 13.40 22.42 -13.90
N PHE A 525 13.66 23.62 -14.42
CA PHE A 525 13.51 23.97 -15.82
C PHE A 525 14.84 24.13 -16.57
N VAL A 526 15.85 24.74 -15.94
CA VAL A 526 17.06 25.22 -16.64
C VAL A 526 18.24 24.27 -16.55
N ILE A 527 18.79 23.94 -17.71
CA ILE A 527 20.14 23.40 -17.85
C ILE A 527 21.15 24.51 -17.58
N SER A 528 22.16 24.25 -16.76
CA SER A 528 23.17 25.21 -16.24
C SER A 528 24.08 25.94 -17.28
N LYS A 529 23.71 25.99 -18.56
CA LYS A 529 24.48 26.63 -19.64
C LYS A 529 23.74 27.84 -20.23
N GLU A 530 24.34 29.03 -20.12
CA GLU A 530 23.82 30.31 -20.64
C GLU A 530 23.55 30.34 -22.16
N THR A 531 24.08 29.38 -22.93
CA THR A 531 23.90 29.26 -24.39
C THR A 531 22.84 28.23 -24.79
N HIS A 532 22.12 27.62 -23.84
CA HIS A 532 21.13 26.59 -24.14
C HIS A 532 19.82 27.20 -24.68
N LEU A 533 19.10 26.47 -25.54
CA LEU A 533 17.84 26.95 -26.16
C LEU A 533 16.75 27.32 -25.14
N ASP A 534 16.84 26.80 -23.91
CA ASP A 534 15.96 27.16 -22.79
C ASP A 534 16.00 28.65 -22.43
N ALA A 535 17.06 29.37 -22.80
CA ALA A 535 17.16 30.81 -22.61
C ALA A 535 16.26 31.61 -23.57
N PHE A 536 15.74 30.99 -24.64
CA PHE A 536 14.97 31.65 -25.69
C PHE A 536 13.49 31.21 -25.64
N PRO A 537 12.61 31.93 -24.91
CA PRO A 537 11.24 31.49 -24.64
C PRO A 537 10.38 31.35 -25.90
N ASN A 538 10.62 32.19 -26.91
CA ASN A 538 9.91 32.16 -28.20
C ASN A 538 10.25 30.90 -29.02
N MET A 539 11.33 30.19 -28.66
CA MET A 539 11.85 28.98 -29.31
C MET A 539 11.58 27.72 -28.47
N LEU A 540 10.63 27.78 -27.54
CA LEU A 540 10.24 26.65 -26.71
C LEU A 540 8.89 26.06 -27.13
N THR A 541 8.67 24.79 -26.78
CA THR A 541 7.58 23.96 -27.31
C THR A 541 6.17 24.54 -27.13
N PRO A 542 5.83 25.28 -26.06
CA PRO A 542 4.51 25.93 -25.96
C PRO A 542 4.19 26.91 -27.11
N MET A 543 5.20 27.44 -27.79
CA MET A 543 5.06 28.35 -28.93
C MET A 543 4.85 27.62 -30.27
N GLU A 544 4.99 26.30 -30.31
CA GLU A 544 4.82 25.48 -31.51
C GLU A 544 3.37 24.98 -31.65
N GLU A 545 2.94 24.72 -32.88
CA GLU A 545 1.62 24.14 -33.16
C GLU A 545 1.59 22.63 -33.01
N ASN A 546 2.71 21.96 -33.33
CA ASN A 546 2.81 20.51 -33.35
C ASN A 546 4.02 20.03 -32.53
N LEU A 547 3.90 18.81 -32.03
CA LEU A 547 4.98 18.03 -31.43
C LEU A 547 5.55 17.08 -32.48
N TYR A 548 6.86 16.89 -32.44
CA TYR A 548 7.58 15.94 -33.28
C TYR A 548 8.20 14.89 -32.37
N LEU A 549 7.41 13.87 -32.06
CA LEU A 549 7.80 12.84 -31.10
C LEU A 549 8.50 11.69 -31.81
N VAL A 550 9.71 11.38 -31.34
CA VAL A 550 10.57 10.31 -31.89
C VAL A 550 11.06 9.37 -30.78
N ASP A 551 11.69 8.27 -31.20
CA ASP A 551 12.28 7.24 -30.35
C ASP A 551 13.28 7.85 -29.35
N GLY A 552 13.22 7.41 -28.09
CA GLY A 552 14.17 7.82 -27.05
C GLY A 552 15.64 7.51 -27.39
N GLY A 553 15.87 6.50 -28.24
CA GLY A 553 17.17 6.13 -28.78
C GLY A 553 17.89 7.23 -29.57
N PHE A 554 17.19 8.28 -30.02
CA PHE A 554 17.81 9.47 -30.61
C PHE A 554 18.50 10.39 -29.58
N SER A 555 18.22 10.20 -28.28
CA SER A 555 18.86 10.94 -27.18
C SER A 555 19.68 10.00 -26.30
N ILE A 556 19.03 9.35 -25.31
CA ILE A 556 19.66 8.35 -24.46
C ILE A 556 18.92 7.04 -24.73
N ASN A 557 19.62 5.98 -25.12
CA ASN A 557 19.00 4.70 -25.48
C ASN A 557 18.37 3.95 -24.28
N SER A 558 17.95 4.65 -23.23
CA SER A 558 17.24 4.10 -22.09
C SER A 558 16.44 5.20 -21.38
N PRO A 559 15.23 4.92 -20.86
CA PRO A 559 14.33 5.92 -20.31
C PRO A 559 14.72 6.40 -18.89
N PHE A 560 16.02 6.48 -18.57
CA PHE A 560 16.52 7.00 -17.30
C PHE A 560 15.91 8.37 -16.94
N PRO A 561 15.86 9.37 -17.85
CA PRO A 561 15.32 10.69 -17.55
C PRO A 561 13.89 10.73 -17.01
N LEU A 562 13.09 9.69 -17.25
CA LEU A 562 11.74 9.58 -16.70
C LEU A 562 11.73 9.03 -15.26
N LEU A 563 12.68 8.17 -14.90
CA LEU A 563 12.69 7.47 -13.61
C LEU A 563 13.50 8.16 -12.52
N ILE A 564 14.61 8.83 -12.88
CA ILE A 564 15.52 9.51 -11.94
C ILE A 564 14.95 10.83 -11.38
N GLN A 565 13.68 11.12 -11.66
CA GLN A 565 13.04 12.34 -11.21
C GLN A 565 12.84 12.31 -9.70
N PRO A 566 13.13 13.41 -8.97
CA PRO A 566 12.96 13.47 -7.52
C PRO A 566 11.56 13.10 -7.04
N GLU A 567 10.52 13.40 -7.82
CA GLU A 567 9.13 13.12 -7.47
C GLU A 567 8.80 11.62 -7.40
N ARG A 568 9.59 10.75 -8.04
CA ARG A 568 9.43 9.29 -7.97
C ARG A 568 10.23 8.64 -6.85
N ASP A 569 11.24 9.35 -6.32
CA ASP A 569 12.07 8.92 -5.19
C ASP A 569 12.54 7.45 -5.32
N VAL A 570 13.10 7.12 -6.49
CA VAL A 570 13.55 5.76 -6.80
C VAL A 570 14.80 5.44 -5.99
N ASP A 571 14.74 4.39 -5.16
CA ASP A 571 15.87 3.98 -4.32
C ASP A 571 16.85 3.06 -5.09
N VAL A 572 16.33 2.13 -5.91
CA VAL A 572 17.14 1.16 -6.68
C VAL A 572 16.69 1.10 -8.13
N ILE A 573 17.66 1.16 -9.04
CA ILE A 573 17.45 1.02 -10.47
C ILE A 573 18.13 -0.26 -10.96
N LEU A 574 17.35 -1.19 -11.52
CA LEU A 574 17.86 -2.30 -12.32
C LEU A 574 17.87 -1.87 -13.79
N SER A 575 19.06 -1.50 -14.28
CA SER A 575 19.32 -1.04 -15.64
C SER A 575 19.74 -2.20 -16.52
N PHE A 576 18.86 -2.63 -17.43
CA PHE A 576 19.18 -3.63 -18.45
C PHE A 576 19.54 -2.96 -19.77
N ASN A 577 20.80 -3.12 -20.20
CA ASN A 577 21.32 -2.50 -21.40
C ASN A 577 21.49 -3.54 -22.53
N TYR A 578 20.70 -3.37 -23.57
CA TYR A 578 20.64 -4.15 -24.81
C TYR A 578 21.20 -3.38 -26.01
N SER A 579 21.94 -2.30 -25.77
CA SER A 579 22.67 -1.56 -26.80
C SER A 579 23.70 -2.45 -27.49
N TRP A 580 23.95 -2.20 -28.76
CA TRP A 580 24.90 -2.96 -29.57
C TRP A 580 26.30 -2.37 -29.44
N GLU A 581 27.30 -3.16 -29.02
CA GLU A 581 28.72 -2.74 -28.88
C GLU A 581 28.95 -1.52 -27.97
N ALA A 582 27.99 -1.23 -27.07
CA ALA A 582 27.99 -0.05 -26.21
C ALA A 582 27.52 -0.42 -24.78
N PRO A 583 28.34 -1.15 -24.01
CA PRO A 583 27.94 -1.65 -22.70
C PRO A 583 27.69 -0.54 -21.67
N PHE A 584 28.37 0.61 -21.73
CA PHE A 584 28.25 1.67 -20.70
C PHE A 584 27.78 3.05 -21.21
N GLU A 585 27.67 3.26 -22.52
CA GLU A 585 27.33 4.57 -23.13
C GLU A 585 26.03 5.17 -22.55
N VAL A 586 25.02 4.33 -22.32
CA VAL A 586 23.75 4.74 -21.71
C VAL A 586 23.96 5.38 -20.33
N LEU A 587 24.85 4.81 -19.51
CA LEU A 587 25.14 5.33 -18.17
C LEU A 587 25.94 6.63 -18.24
N GLU A 588 26.94 6.73 -19.12
CA GLU A 588 27.72 7.96 -19.32
C GLU A 588 26.85 9.14 -19.77
N LEU A 589 25.95 8.90 -20.73
CA LEU A 589 24.99 9.90 -21.20
C LEU A 589 23.99 10.29 -20.10
N THR A 590 23.56 9.32 -19.29
CA THR A 590 22.67 9.57 -18.15
C THR A 590 23.37 10.39 -17.07
N GLU A 591 24.60 10.03 -16.70
CA GLU A 591 25.39 10.78 -15.71
C GLU A 591 25.58 12.24 -16.16
N LYS A 592 25.91 12.45 -17.44
CA LYS A 592 25.99 13.80 -18.03
C LYS A 592 24.65 14.54 -17.93
N TYR A 593 23.55 13.88 -18.29
CA TYR A 593 22.20 14.45 -18.21
C TYR A 593 21.84 14.90 -16.79
N CYS A 594 22.15 14.06 -15.79
CA CYS A 594 21.93 14.32 -14.37
C CYS A 594 22.78 15.49 -13.88
N ARG A 595 24.08 15.49 -14.20
CA ARG A 595 25.04 16.54 -13.80
C ARG A 595 24.65 17.91 -14.34
N GLU A 596 24.20 17.97 -15.60
CA GLU A 596 23.77 19.22 -16.23
C GLU A 596 22.51 19.85 -15.58
N ARG A 597 21.73 19.04 -14.85
CA ARG A 597 20.43 19.38 -14.25
C ARG A 597 20.40 19.30 -12.72
N ASP A 598 21.56 19.10 -12.07
CA ASP A 598 21.66 18.98 -10.60
C ASP A 598 20.77 17.84 -10.04
N ILE A 599 20.62 16.74 -10.78
CA ILE A 599 19.89 15.54 -10.35
C ILE A 599 20.88 14.57 -9.69
N PRO A 600 20.64 14.12 -8.44
CA PRO A 600 21.47 13.12 -7.78
C PRO A 600 21.57 11.81 -8.59
N PHE A 601 22.79 11.40 -8.91
CA PHE A 601 23.07 10.16 -9.64
C PHE A 601 24.49 9.69 -9.29
N PRO A 602 24.74 8.38 -9.14
CA PRO A 602 26.07 7.89 -8.77
C PRO A 602 27.09 8.16 -9.87
N GLU A 603 28.34 8.42 -9.47
CA GLU A 603 29.46 8.52 -10.40
C GLU A 603 29.70 7.16 -11.06
N ILE A 604 29.80 7.16 -12.39
CA ILE A 604 29.94 5.93 -13.18
C ILE A 604 31.41 5.71 -13.49
N ILE A 605 32.07 4.91 -12.63
CA ILE A 605 33.50 4.61 -12.75
C ILE A 605 33.68 3.13 -13.15
N PHE A 606 34.26 2.91 -14.32
CA PHE A 606 34.69 1.59 -14.80
C PHE A 606 36.07 1.72 -15.48
N ASN A 607 36.78 0.62 -15.62
CA ASN A 607 38.11 0.62 -16.24
C ASN A 607 38.07 0.12 -17.69
N LYS A 608 39.18 0.25 -18.42
CA LYS A 608 39.26 -0.22 -19.82
C LYS A 608 39.08 -1.73 -19.99
N GLU A 609 39.42 -2.51 -18.97
CA GLU A 609 39.22 -3.96 -18.99
C GLU A 609 37.72 -4.30 -18.93
N ASP A 610 36.94 -3.54 -18.16
CA ASP A 610 35.49 -3.66 -18.12
C ASP A 610 34.84 -3.25 -19.46
N GLU A 611 35.41 -2.29 -20.21
CA GLU A 611 34.97 -1.96 -21.58
C GLU A 611 35.28 -3.07 -22.60
N GLU A 612 36.47 -3.67 -22.52
CA GLU A 612 36.91 -4.72 -23.44
C GLU A 612 36.28 -6.08 -23.12
N SER A 613 35.96 -6.34 -21.85
CA SER A 613 35.40 -7.59 -21.35
C SER A 613 34.38 -7.34 -20.22
N PRO A 614 33.16 -6.87 -20.57
CA PRO A 614 32.13 -6.55 -19.58
C PRO A 614 31.65 -7.78 -18.81
N LYS A 615 31.36 -7.61 -17.52
CA LYS A 615 30.75 -8.61 -16.64
C LYS A 615 29.23 -8.56 -16.74
N GLU A 616 28.54 -9.57 -16.23
CA GLU A 616 27.07 -9.63 -16.30
C GLU A 616 26.37 -8.55 -15.46
N CYS A 617 27.02 -7.99 -14.43
CA CYS A 617 26.42 -6.99 -13.55
C CYS A 617 27.45 -6.06 -12.90
N TYR A 618 27.09 -4.78 -12.80
CA TYR A 618 27.85 -3.72 -12.14
C TYR A 618 26.98 -2.99 -11.11
N LEU A 619 27.53 -2.68 -9.94
CA LEU A 619 26.84 -1.94 -8.88
C LEU A 619 27.48 -0.55 -8.74
N PHE A 620 26.69 0.50 -8.99
CA PHE A 620 27.08 1.89 -8.78
C PHE A 620 26.27 2.50 -7.64
N MET A 621 26.94 3.18 -6.72
CA MET A 621 26.31 3.88 -5.60
C MET A 621 27.15 5.08 -5.20
N ASP A 622 26.49 6.12 -4.71
CA ASP A 622 27.13 7.27 -4.08
C ASP A 622 26.90 7.16 -2.57
N ALA A 623 27.95 6.86 -1.82
CA ALA A 623 27.86 6.71 -0.38
C ALA A 623 27.75 8.05 0.36
N GLU A 624 28.17 9.15 -0.27
CA GLU A 624 28.13 10.49 0.32
C GLU A 624 26.80 11.19 0.08
N ASN A 625 26.06 10.79 -0.96
CA ASN A 625 24.76 11.34 -1.30
C ASN A 625 23.63 10.28 -1.24
N PRO A 626 22.94 10.11 -0.11
CA PRO A 626 21.87 9.13 0.05
C PRO A 626 20.61 9.41 -0.79
N LYS A 627 20.54 10.57 -1.47
CA LYS A 627 19.47 10.88 -2.43
C LYS A 627 19.72 10.32 -3.83
N ALA A 628 20.95 9.88 -4.13
CA ALA A 628 21.26 9.25 -5.40
C ALA A 628 20.79 7.77 -5.38
N PRO A 629 20.15 7.28 -6.45
CA PRO A 629 19.72 5.88 -6.51
C PRO A 629 20.93 4.93 -6.57
N ILE A 630 20.77 3.73 -6.01
CA ILE A 630 21.70 2.63 -6.30
C ILE A 630 21.36 2.09 -7.69
N VAL A 631 22.35 2.02 -8.59
CA VAL A 631 22.17 1.51 -9.96
C VAL A 631 22.85 0.17 -10.09
N LEU A 632 22.08 -0.91 -10.30
CA LEU A 632 22.59 -2.16 -10.84
C LEU A 632 22.47 -2.15 -12.35
N HIS A 633 23.60 -2.27 -13.04
CA HIS A 633 23.66 -2.25 -14.49
C HIS A 633 24.02 -3.62 -15.05
N PHE A 634 23.19 -4.11 -15.96
CA PHE A 634 23.30 -5.40 -16.63
C PHE A 634 23.55 -5.16 -18.13
N PRO A 635 24.81 -5.17 -18.59
CA PRO A 635 25.10 -5.14 -20.02
C PRO A 635 24.74 -6.48 -20.67
N LEU A 636 24.40 -6.46 -21.95
CA LEU A 636 24.09 -7.65 -22.72
C LEU A 636 25.38 -8.42 -23.09
N VAL A 637 25.81 -9.31 -22.19
CA VAL A 637 27.04 -10.11 -22.36
C VAL A 637 26.77 -11.61 -22.19
N ASN A 638 27.47 -12.43 -22.99
CA ASN A 638 27.51 -13.89 -22.88
C ASN A 638 28.91 -14.33 -22.40
N ASP A 639 29.13 -14.18 -21.10
CA ASP A 639 30.36 -14.59 -20.41
C ASP A 639 30.16 -15.95 -19.72
N THR A 640 29.75 -15.99 -18.44
CA THR A 640 29.72 -17.26 -17.70
C THR A 640 28.62 -18.22 -18.16
N PHE A 641 27.58 -17.72 -18.85
CA PHE A 641 26.51 -18.55 -19.43
C PHE A 641 27.01 -19.60 -20.45
N ARG A 642 28.13 -19.33 -21.11
CA ARG A 642 28.80 -20.31 -22.01
C ARG A 642 29.17 -21.59 -21.28
N LYS A 643 29.61 -21.45 -20.03
CA LYS A 643 30.09 -22.54 -19.19
C LYS A 643 28.98 -23.14 -18.33
N TYR A 644 28.07 -22.32 -17.82
CA TYR A 644 27.06 -22.71 -16.84
C TYR A 644 25.64 -22.63 -17.43
N LYS A 645 24.80 -23.63 -17.13
CA LYS A 645 23.38 -23.59 -17.51
C LYS A 645 22.50 -22.90 -16.47
N MET A 646 22.92 -22.98 -15.21
CA MET A 646 22.33 -22.30 -14.06
C MET A 646 23.47 -21.84 -13.15
N PRO A 647 23.28 -20.84 -12.28
CA PRO A 647 24.32 -20.40 -11.35
C PRO A 647 24.93 -21.60 -10.59
N GLY A 648 26.23 -21.81 -10.74
CA GLY A 648 26.98 -22.92 -10.11
C GLY A 648 26.83 -24.30 -10.77
N ILE A 649 26.05 -24.47 -11.84
CA ILE A 649 25.85 -25.77 -12.53
C ILE A 649 26.44 -25.73 -13.94
N GLU A 650 27.55 -26.43 -14.15
CA GLU A 650 28.23 -26.52 -15.45
C GLU A 650 27.41 -27.30 -16.49
N ARG A 651 27.64 -27.00 -17.77
CA ARG A 651 27.05 -27.73 -18.90
C ARG A 651 27.79 -29.04 -19.12
N GLU A 652 27.05 -30.14 -19.21
CA GLU A 652 27.64 -31.48 -19.32
C GLU A 652 27.68 -31.97 -20.77
N SER A 653 26.57 -31.84 -21.49
CA SER A 653 26.43 -32.35 -22.85
C SER A 653 27.01 -31.39 -23.89
N GLU A 654 27.46 -31.93 -25.03
CA GLU A 654 27.97 -31.10 -26.13
C GLU A 654 26.86 -30.25 -26.78
N GLU A 655 25.61 -30.73 -26.75
CA GLU A 655 24.45 -29.94 -27.17
C GLU A 655 24.21 -28.75 -26.24
N GLU A 656 24.29 -28.95 -24.91
CA GLU A 656 24.17 -27.86 -23.93
C GLU A 656 25.25 -26.79 -24.14
N LYS A 657 26.49 -27.20 -24.42
CA LYS A 657 27.63 -26.29 -24.68
C LYS A 657 27.44 -25.53 -26.00
N THR A 658 27.08 -26.23 -27.07
CA THR A 658 26.84 -25.63 -28.40
C THR A 658 25.67 -24.65 -28.38
N PHE A 659 24.65 -24.91 -27.55
CA PHE A 659 23.54 -24.00 -27.38
C PHE A 659 23.99 -22.66 -26.79
N ALA A 660 24.89 -22.64 -25.81
CA ALA A 660 25.36 -21.42 -25.16
C ALA A 660 26.57 -20.75 -25.83
N ASP A 661 27.28 -21.47 -26.69
CA ASP A 661 28.41 -20.93 -27.43
C ASP A 661 27.94 -20.16 -28.69
N PHE A 662 27.49 -18.93 -28.47
CA PHE A 662 27.11 -18.01 -29.54
C PHE A 662 27.67 -16.61 -29.28
N GLN A 663 27.95 -15.88 -30.34
CA GLN A 663 28.35 -14.47 -30.26
C GLN A 663 27.10 -13.58 -30.32
N ILE A 664 26.99 -12.66 -29.36
CA ILE A 664 25.93 -11.65 -29.37
C ILE A 664 26.23 -10.60 -30.44
N GLU A 665 27.48 -10.18 -30.51
CA GLU A 665 27.97 -9.11 -31.38
C GLU A 665 28.78 -9.69 -32.56
N GLY A 666 29.00 -8.87 -33.60
CA GLY A 666 29.80 -9.25 -34.77
C GLY A 666 29.03 -9.29 -36.10
N LYS A 667 29.77 -9.54 -37.19
CA LYS A 667 29.25 -9.40 -38.57
C LYS A 667 28.05 -10.29 -38.87
N ASP A 668 28.13 -11.53 -38.43
CA ASP A 668 27.17 -12.59 -38.77
C ASP A 668 26.17 -12.89 -37.64
N SER A 669 26.16 -12.06 -36.58
CA SER A 669 25.23 -12.25 -35.47
C SER A 669 23.78 -12.01 -35.91
N PRO A 670 22.84 -12.90 -35.56
CA PRO A 670 21.42 -12.72 -35.85
C PRO A 670 20.80 -11.61 -34.98
N TYR A 671 21.47 -11.13 -33.94
CA TYR A 671 20.92 -10.21 -32.96
C TYR A 671 21.05 -8.74 -33.35
N ARG A 672 21.44 -8.43 -34.58
CA ARG A 672 21.51 -7.05 -35.10
C ARG A 672 20.17 -6.33 -34.94
N THR A 673 20.24 -5.02 -34.72
CA THR A 673 19.06 -4.19 -34.39
C THR A 673 17.96 -4.25 -35.46
N PHE A 674 18.34 -4.44 -36.72
CA PHE A 674 17.42 -4.56 -37.87
C PHE A 674 16.97 -5.98 -38.20
N ASN A 675 17.35 -6.99 -37.42
CA ASN A 675 16.82 -8.33 -37.63
C ASN A 675 15.53 -8.51 -36.82
N PHE A 676 14.42 -8.75 -37.52
CA PHE A 676 13.08 -8.90 -36.95
C PHE A 676 12.58 -10.35 -36.92
N THR A 677 13.40 -11.31 -37.38
CA THR A 677 13.05 -12.73 -37.42
C THR A 677 14.19 -13.54 -36.82
N TYR A 678 13.91 -14.25 -35.72
CA TYR A 678 14.85 -15.17 -35.08
C TYR A 678 14.34 -16.59 -35.25
N THR A 679 15.23 -17.56 -35.41
CA THR A 679 14.86 -18.96 -35.19
C THR A 679 14.48 -19.18 -33.73
N SER A 680 13.75 -20.27 -33.44
CA SER A 680 13.38 -20.60 -32.06
C SER A 680 14.60 -20.70 -31.14
N ASP A 681 15.70 -21.32 -31.62
CA ASP A 681 16.95 -21.43 -30.87
C ASP A 681 17.61 -20.07 -30.62
N GLU A 682 17.63 -19.18 -31.62
CA GLU A 682 18.20 -17.83 -31.46
C GLU A 682 17.41 -17.00 -30.44
N PHE A 683 16.08 -17.10 -30.44
CA PHE A 683 15.21 -16.45 -29.45
C PHE A 683 15.45 -17.03 -28.05
N ASP A 684 15.45 -18.35 -27.92
CA ASP A 684 15.65 -19.02 -26.62
C ASP A 684 17.03 -18.74 -26.04
N ARG A 685 18.06 -18.65 -26.88
CA ARG A 685 19.42 -18.25 -26.48
C ARG A 685 19.42 -16.90 -25.76
N LEU A 686 18.78 -15.87 -26.31
CA LEU A 686 18.72 -14.54 -25.68
C LEU A 686 17.88 -14.55 -24.40
N VAL A 687 16.73 -15.21 -24.41
CA VAL A 687 15.84 -15.28 -23.23
C VAL A 687 16.55 -16.00 -22.08
N GLN A 688 17.15 -17.16 -22.36
CA GLN A 688 17.86 -17.94 -21.34
C GLN A 688 19.13 -17.24 -20.85
N LEU A 689 19.88 -16.60 -21.74
CA LEU A 689 21.05 -15.82 -21.37
C LEU A 689 20.69 -14.72 -20.36
N ASN A 690 19.69 -13.88 -20.68
CA ASN A 690 19.34 -12.76 -19.82
C ASN A 690 18.66 -13.22 -18.51
N CYS A 691 17.90 -14.32 -18.56
CA CYS A 691 17.40 -14.98 -17.36
C CYS A 691 18.56 -15.45 -16.48
N TYR A 692 19.56 -16.11 -17.06
CA TYR A 692 20.76 -16.54 -16.36
C TYR A 692 21.55 -15.37 -15.76
N ASN A 693 21.79 -14.28 -16.52
CA ASN A 693 22.55 -13.13 -16.04
C ASN A 693 21.90 -12.50 -14.80
N VAL A 694 20.56 -12.45 -14.74
CA VAL A 694 19.83 -12.02 -13.54
C VAL A 694 19.99 -13.01 -12.39
N LEU A 695 19.79 -14.31 -12.63
CA LEU A 695 19.90 -15.36 -11.61
C LEU A 695 21.32 -15.44 -11.02
N ASN A 696 22.34 -15.31 -11.86
CA ASN A 696 23.75 -15.39 -11.49
C ASN A 696 24.18 -14.21 -10.59
N ASN A 697 23.45 -13.10 -10.63
CA ASN A 697 23.75 -11.87 -9.89
C ASN A 697 22.71 -11.57 -8.79
N VAL A 698 21.97 -12.58 -8.33
CA VAL A 698 20.99 -12.43 -7.23
C VAL A 698 21.60 -11.78 -5.99
N ASP A 699 22.85 -12.12 -5.64
CA ASP A 699 23.52 -11.56 -4.45
C ASP A 699 23.73 -10.05 -4.57
N ALA A 700 24.06 -9.54 -5.76
CA ALA A 700 24.20 -8.10 -6.01
C ALA A 700 22.84 -7.39 -5.89
N ILE A 701 21.78 -7.97 -6.47
CA ILE A 701 20.41 -7.43 -6.39
C ILE A 701 19.96 -7.38 -4.93
N LEU A 702 20.10 -8.48 -4.19
CA LEU A 702 19.75 -8.56 -2.77
C LEU A 702 20.60 -7.61 -1.92
N LYS A 703 21.89 -7.44 -2.25
CA LYS A 703 22.77 -6.48 -1.57
C LYS A 703 22.25 -5.05 -1.73
N ALA A 704 21.91 -4.61 -2.95
CA ALA A 704 21.38 -3.27 -3.16
C ALA A 704 20.05 -3.06 -2.45
N LEU A 705 19.12 -4.03 -2.53
CA LEU A 705 17.85 -3.95 -1.82
C LEU A 705 18.05 -3.84 -0.30
N ARG A 706 19.04 -4.54 0.27
CA ARG A 706 19.41 -4.42 1.68
C ARG A 706 20.02 -3.06 2.03
N LEU A 707 20.84 -2.49 1.14
CA LEU A 707 21.48 -1.17 1.35
C LEU A 707 20.45 -0.04 1.40
N VAL A 708 19.41 -0.11 0.57
CA VAL A 708 18.33 0.89 0.56
C VAL A 708 17.16 0.57 1.49
N SER A 709 17.22 -0.57 2.20
CA SER A 709 16.25 -0.89 3.22
C SER A 709 16.49 0.08 4.38
N LYS A 710 15.93 1.29 4.25
CA LYS A 710 16.02 2.35 5.25
C LYS A 710 15.54 1.75 6.56
N SER A 711 16.29 2.00 7.62
CA SER A 711 15.98 1.46 8.92
C SER A 711 14.60 1.92 9.36
N ASP A 712 13.72 0.97 9.61
CA ASP A 712 12.47 1.22 10.29
C ASP A 712 12.78 1.57 11.75
N CYS A 713 13.07 2.85 11.97
CA CYS A 713 13.59 3.35 13.22
C CYS A 713 12.46 3.42 14.24
N TYR A 714 12.70 2.80 15.38
CA TYR A 714 11.94 3.07 16.59
C TYR A 714 12.87 3.06 17.79
N VAL A 715 12.56 3.92 18.75
CA VAL A 715 13.20 3.91 20.06
C VAL A 715 12.33 3.07 20.97
N ALA A 716 12.89 1.98 21.50
CA ALA A 716 12.29 1.19 22.55
C ALA A 716 12.93 1.54 23.89
N LEU A 717 12.11 2.02 24.82
CA LEU A 717 12.48 2.32 26.18
C LEU A 717 12.11 1.14 27.07
N LYS A 718 13.13 0.56 27.71
CA LYS A 718 13.03 -0.55 28.65
C LYS A 718 13.44 -0.08 30.05
N LEU A 719 12.69 -0.48 31.06
CA LEU A 719 13.05 -0.28 32.47
C LEU A 719 13.15 -1.65 33.16
N PRO A 720 14.25 -2.40 32.94
CA PRO A 720 14.34 -3.82 33.29
C PRO A 720 14.07 -4.12 34.76
N THR A 721 14.31 -3.14 35.64
CA THR A 721 14.15 -3.29 37.09
C THR A 721 12.83 -2.74 37.64
N ALA A 722 12.04 -2.01 36.85
CA ALA A 722 10.83 -1.32 37.33
C ALA A 722 9.55 -1.59 36.52
N SER A 723 9.65 -2.10 35.29
CA SER A 723 8.49 -2.52 34.49
C SER A 723 8.90 -3.53 33.42
N PRO A 724 8.17 -4.65 33.23
CA PRO A 724 8.37 -5.56 32.10
C PRO A 724 7.92 -4.94 30.77
N LEU A 725 7.20 -3.81 30.81
CA LEU A 725 6.63 -3.15 29.65
C LEU A 725 7.71 -2.37 28.88
N ILE A 726 8.05 -2.86 27.69
CA ILE A 726 8.84 -2.11 26.71
C ILE A 726 7.88 -1.14 26.01
N LYS A 727 8.07 0.16 26.20
CA LYS A 727 7.34 1.16 25.41
C LYS A 727 8.22 1.52 24.24
N ARG A 728 7.61 1.71 23.08
CA ARG A 728 8.32 2.13 21.88
C ARG A 728 7.63 3.31 21.24
N THR A 729 8.41 4.09 20.51
CA THR A 729 7.86 5.05 19.56
C THR A 729 7.15 4.33 18.41
N PRO A 730 6.22 5.00 17.71
CA PRO A 730 5.80 4.55 16.39
C PRO A 730 7.03 4.33 15.50
N VAL A 731 6.99 3.30 14.68
CA VAL A 731 8.05 3.09 13.69
C VAL A 731 7.99 4.25 12.71
N VAL A 732 9.06 5.03 12.64
CA VAL A 732 9.23 6.00 11.56
C VAL A 732 9.88 5.24 10.43
N TYR A 733 9.02 4.84 9.49
CA TYR A 733 9.43 4.12 8.30
C TYR A 733 10.33 5.02 7.46
N ASN A 734 11.44 4.47 6.99
CA ASN A 734 12.30 5.10 6.00
C ASN A 734 12.91 6.47 6.39
N SER A 735 13.24 6.72 7.67
CA SER A 735 13.93 7.95 8.07
C SER A 735 15.30 7.69 8.69
N SER A 736 16.31 8.42 8.18
CA SER A 736 17.64 8.55 8.79
C SER A 736 17.71 9.69 9.83
N ASP A 737 16.63 10.44 10.01
CA ASP A 737 16.48 11.51 11.02
C ASP A 737 15.03 11.51 11.57
N PRO A 738 14.67 10.48 12.35
CA PRO A 738 13.30 10.29 12.82
C PRO A 738 12.93 11.23 13.98
N GLU A 739 11.95 12.11 13.77
CA GLU A 739 11.34 12.89 14.87
C GLU A 739 10.06 12.20 15.38
N TRP A 740 10.07 11.66 16.59
CA TRP A 740 8.87 11.03 17.17
C TRP A 740 8.02 11.98 18.00
N ASN A 741 8.61 12.95 18.71
CA ASN A 741 7.92 13.85 19.64
C ASN A 741 6.96 13.13 20.63
N GLU A 742 7.30 11.89 21.01
CA GLU A 742 6.48 11.04 21.86
C GLU A 742 6.83 11.21 23.34
N THR A 743 5.81 11.21 24.21
CA THR A 743 6.00 11.29 25.66
C THR A 743 5.66 9.97 26.33
N PHE A 744 6.68 9.29 26.85
CA PHE A 744 6.49 8.05 27.61
C PHE A 744 6.42 8.32 29.11
N GLN A 745 5.30 7.95 29.73
CA GLN A 745 5.15 8.02 31.19
C GLN A 745 5.43 6.67 31.83
N TYR A 746 6.30 6.66 32.84
CA TYR A 746 6.58 5.47 33.65
C TYR A 746 6.30 5.77 35.12
N ARG A 747 5.67 4.81 35.80
CA ARG A 747 5.57 4.84 37.27
C ARG A 747 6.69 3.97 37.82
N ILE A 748 7.52 4.56 38.65
CA ILE A 748 8.75 3.96 39.16
C ILE A 748 8.74 4.07 40.69
N HIS A 749 9.06 2.98 41.37
CA HIS A 749 9.15 2.97 42.83
C HIS A 749 10.52 3.50 43.29
N SER A 750 10.53 4.43 44.24
CA SER A 750 11.75 5.15 44.68
C SER A 750 12.82 4.26 45.32
N ALA A 751 12.46 3.07 45.79
CA ALA A 751 13.38 2.12 46.42
C ALA A 751 14.13 1.20 45.44
N VAL A 752 13.82 1.25 44.14
CA VAL A 752 14.43 0.38 43.13
C VAL A 752 15.47 1.17 42.33
N LYS A 753 16.68 0.63 42.18
CA LYS A 753 17.68 1.23 41.28
C LYS A 753 17.19 1.04 39.84
N VAL A 754 16.92 2.14 39.15
CA VAL A 754 16.28 2.11 37.83
C VAL A 754 17.24 2.57 36.76
N ASN A 755 17.66 1.62 35.93
CA ASN A 755 18.39 1.89 34.70
C ASN A 755 17.39 1.94 33.55
N LEU A 756 17.24 3.10 32.91
CA LEU A 756 16.55 3.24 31.64
C LEU A 756 17.45 2.64 30.56
N GLY A 757 17.09 1.48 30.04
CA GLY A 757 17.67 0.93 28.82
C GLY A 757 16.98 1.53 27.62
N ILE A 758 17.69 2.29 26.81
CA ILE A 758 17.24 2.79 25.52
C ILE A 758 17.77 1.81 24.48
N LEU A 759 16.87 1.20 23.74
CA LEU A 759 17.16 0.28 22.66
C LEU A 759 16.70 0.95 21.38
N LEU A 760 17.65 1.39 20.56
CA LEU A 760 17.37 1.83 19.21
C LEU A 760 17.40 0.59 18.32
N SER A 761 16.28 0.31 17.66
CA SER A 761 16.14 -0.88 16.84
C SER A 761 15.61 -0.49 15.47
N SER A 762 16.22 -1.09 14.46
CA SER A 762 15.72 -1.12 13.10
C SER A 762 15.13 -2.51 12.87
N LEU A 763 13.97 -2.63 12.22
CA LEU A 763 13.41 -3.96 11.88
C LEU A 763 14.38 -4.85 11.07
N ASN A 764 15.47 -4.29 10.52
CA ASN A 764 16.41 -4.96 9.62
C ASN A 764 17.90 -4.99 10.09
N SER A 765 18.28 -4.44 11.26
CA SER A 765 19.69 -4.46 11.74
C SER A 765 19.84 -4.49 13.27
N TYR A 766 21.07 -4.76 13.75
CA TYR A 766 21.40 -5.03 15.16
C TYR A 766 20.92 -3.95 16.14
N ASP A 767 20.25 -4.37 17.22
CA ASP A 767 19.84 -3.52 18.32
C ASP A 767 21.04 -2.82 18.98
N THR A 768 21.08 -1.49 18.96
CA THR A 768 22.07 -0.73 19.74
C THR A 768 21.42 -0.29 21.04
N SER A 769 22.04 -0.65 22.17
CA SER A 769 21.50 -0.37 23.51
C SER A 769 22.38 0.57 24.31
N VAL A 770 21.78 1.58 24.92
CA VAL A 770 22.43 2.49 25.89
C VAL A 770 21.66 2.47 27.19
N ALA A 771 22.37 2.48 28.31
CA ALA A 771 21.78 2.50 29.64
C ALA A 771 21.99 3.87 30.30
N PHE A 772 20.92 4.42 30.88
CA PHE A 772 20.92 5.67 31.62
C PHE A 772 20.40 5.44 33.04
N ASP A 773 21.19 5.81 34.06
CA ASP A 773 20.81 5.62 35.47
C ASP A 773 19.88 6.76 35.93
N LEU A 774 18.61 6.43 36.19
CA LEU A 774 17.61 7.39 36.69
C LEU A 774 17.75 7.67 38.19
N GLY A 775 18.62 6.95 38.91
CA GLY A 775 18.78 7.03 40.36
C GLY A 775 19.29 8.38 40.90
N ASN A 776 19.78 9.27 40.03
CA ASN A 776 20.35 10.57 40.40
C ASN A 776 19.41 11.77 40.14
N ILE A 777 18.19 11.55 39.63
CA ILE A 777 17.26 12.65 39.31
C ILE A 777 16.36 12.93 40.52
N ALA A 778 16.40 14.15 41.05
CA ALA A 778 15.53 14.55 42.15
C ALA A 778 14.06 14.67 41.69
N PRO A 779 13.07 14.34 42.54
CA PRO A 779 11.65 14.51 42.20
C PRO A 779 11.33 15.96 41.78
N GLY A 780 10.73 16.13 40.60
CA GLY A 780 10.32 17.45 40.07
C GLY A 780 11.37 18.17 39.22
N GLN A 781 12.54 17.56 38.99
CA GLN A 781 13.57 18.10 38.10
C GLN A 781 13.28 17.72 36.63
N ASN A 782 13.35 18.71 35.71
CA ASN A 782 13.36 18.47 34.26
C ASN A 782 14.82 18.39 33.79
N LEU A 783 15.17 17.36 33.03
CA LEU A 783 16.51 17.16 32.50
C LEU A 783 16.43 16.79 31.02
N THR A 784 17.23 17.45 30.19
CA THR A 784 17.43 17.09 28.78
C THR A 784 18.79 16.42 28.65
N HIS A 785 18.86 15.25 28.02
CA HIS A 785 20.09 14.50 27.83
C HIS A 785 20.23 14.04 26.38
N THR A 786 21.39 14.30 25.79
CA THR A 786 21.72 13.87 24.43
C THR A 786 22.50 12.56 24.46
N PHE A 787 21.99 11.52 23.80
CA PHE A 787 22.66 10.24 23.64
C PHE A 787 23.35 10.17 22.29
N VAL A 788 24.64 9.79 22.26
CA VAL A 788 25.39 9.56 21.00
C VAL A 788 25.55 8.06 20.81
N LEU A 789 25.04 7.54 19.69
CA LEU A 789 25.02 6.11 19.36
C LEU A 789 25.93 5.86 18.15
N ASN A 790 27.04 5.13 18.35
CA ASN A 790 28.13 4.87 17.40
C ASN A 790 28.95 6.10 16.94
N SER A 791 30.27 6.06 17.14
CA SER A 791 31.19 7.14 16.76
C SER A 791 31.51 7.22 15.26
N GLU A 792 31.05 6.27 14.44
CA GLU A 792 31.32 6.23 12.98
C GLU A 792 30.14 6.71 12.12
N GLU A 793 28.90 6.76 12.65
CA GLU A 793 27.69 7.15 11.89
C GLU A 793 26.97 8.42 12.42
N GLY A 794 27.46 9.04 13.50
CA GLY A 794 27.07 10.42 13.87
C GLY A 794 25.65 10.61 14.43
N TRP A 795 24.98 9.58 14.93
CA TRP A 795 23.63 9.70 15.48
C TRP A 795 23.61 10.34 16.88
N SER A 796 22.75 11.34 17.08
CA SER A 796 22.49 11.99 18.38
C SER A 796 20.99 12.13 18.65
N GLU A 797 20.53 11.69 19.82
CA GLU A 797 19.12 11.75 20.24
C GLU A 797 18.95 12.60 21.51
N ASP A 798 18.08 13.61 21.46
CA ASP A 798 17.75 14.48 22.60
C ASP A 798 16.51 13.96 23.36
N LEU A 799 16.71 13.37 24.54
CA LEU A 799 15.62 12.92 25.40
C LEU A 799 15.34 13.92 26.53
N GLN A 800 14.08 14.35 26.68
CA GLN A 800 13.61 15.13 27.84
C GLN A 800 12.94 14.23 28.88
N VAL A 801 13.42 14.26 30.13
CA VAL A 801 12.90 13.47 31.25
C VAL A 801 12.29 14.39 32.32
N LYS A 802 11.06 14.08 32.75
CA LYS A 802 10.33 14.79 33.82
C LYS A 802 9.77 13.80 34.83
N THR A 803 9.99 14.03 36.12
CA THR A 803 9.52 13.16 37.21
C THR A 803 8.43 13.83 38.06
N SER A 804 7.42 13.05 38.51
CA SER A 804 6.38 13.49 39.45
C SER A 804 5.98 12.35 40.39
N LEU A 805 5.56 12.68 41.62
CA LEU A 805 5.11 11.71 42.63
C LEU A 805 3.66 11.26 42.32
N VAL A 806 3.40 9.94 42.31
CA VAL A 806 2.06 9.36 42.14
C VAL A 806 1.81 8.37 43.29
N GLY A 807 0.63 8.45 43.92
CA GLY A 807 0.28 7.84 45.23
C GLY A 807 0.19 6.30 45.31
N ASN A 808 -0.35 5.81 46.45
CA ASN A 808 -0.29 4.42 46.94
C ASN A 808 -0.91 3.35 46.02
N ALA A 809 -0.45 2.10 46.19
CA ALA A 809 -0.88 0.89 45.46
C ALA A 809 -2.40 0.61 45.57
N ILE A 810 -2.97 -0.02 44.54
CA ILE A 810 -4.43 -0.20 44.37
C ILE A 810 -4.90 -1.59 44.82
N ILE A 811 -4.00 -2.56 44.98
CA ILE A 811 -4.35 -3.90 45.50
C ILE A 811 -4.49 -3.86 47.02
N PRO A 812 -5.67 -4.16 47.59
CA PRO A 812 -5.79 -4.44 49.01
C PRO A 812 -5.08 -5.75 49.33
N VAL A 813 -3.99 -5.67 50.08
CA VAL A 813 -3.39 -6.81 50.80
C VAL A 813 -3.95 -6.72 52.21
N SER A 814 -4.52 -7.80 52.76
CA SER A 814 -5.15 -7.79 54.08
C SER A 814 -4.24 -7.14 55.13
N GLU A 815 -4.73 -6.05 55.75
CA GLU A 815 -4.04 -5.35 56.83
C GLU A 815 -4.04 -6.23 58.09
N LEU A 816 -2.87 -6.50 58.66
CA LEU A 816 -2.73 -6.95 60.05
C LEU A 816 -3.43 -5.93 60.97
N PRO A 817 -4.28 -6.36 61.94
CA PRO A 817 -5.29 -5.50 62.54
C PRO A 817 -4.69 -4.53 63.56
N LEU A 818 -5.10 -3.25 63.51
CA LEU A 818 -5.09 -2.35 64.68
C LEU A 818 -6.05 -1.15 64.49
N GLY A 819 -7.13 -1.11 65.30
CA GLY A 819 -7.74 0.13 65.80
C GLY A 819 -9.07 0.59 65.20
N LYS A 820 -10.18 0.22 65.85
CA LYS A 820 -11.61 0.58 65.66
C LYS A 820 -11.97 2.05 65.41
N GLU A 821 -13.11 2.27 64.72
CA GLU A 821 -14.35 2.78 65.33
C GLU A 821 -15.61 2.37 64.54
N VAL A 822 -16.70 2.07 65.26
CA VAL A 822 -17.97 1.52 64.76
C VAL A 822 -19.03 2.61 64.80
N GLU A 823 -19.89 2.70 63.79
CA GLU A 823 -21.25 3.20 63.97
C GLU A 823 -22.26 2.24 63.32
N LEU A 824 -23.13 1.66 64.15
CA LEU A 824 -24.17 0.70 63.79
C LEU A 824 -25.49 1.44 63.50
N THR A 825 -26.17 1.05 62.43
CA THR A 825 -27.63 1.18 62.34
C THR A 825 -28.21 -0.09 61.74
N VAL A 826 -29.04 -0.80 62.51
CA VAL A 826 -29.73 -2.03 62.11
C VAL A 826 -31.16 -1.69 61.68
N PRO A 827 -31.62 -2.17 60.50
CA PRO A 827 -33.01 -2.57 60.36
C PRO A 827 -33.14 -4.04 59.92
N LEU A 828 -33.81 -4.80 60.80
CA LEU A 828 -34.64 -6.00 60.58
C LEU A 828 -34.06 -7.13 59.71
N GLY A 829 -33.51 -8.12 60.43
CA GLY A 829 -33.55 -9.56 60.16
C GLY A 829 -33.49 -10.01 58.71
N ARG A 830 -32.30 -10.37 58.24
CA ARG A 830 -32.12 -11.22 57.06
C ARG A 830 -31.20 -12.37 57.37
N ILE A 831 -31.70 -13.58 57.12
CA ILE A 831 -30.93 -14.82 57.09
C ILE A 831 -29.93 -14.68 55.94
N SER A 832 -28.64 -14.54 56.24
CA SER A 832 -27.59 -14.57 55.22
C SER A 832 -27.37 -16.03 54.83
N SER A 833 -27.88 -16.40 53.65
CA SER A 833 -27.48 -17.64 53.00
C SER A 833 -26.55 -17.37 51.83
N HIS A 834 -25.50 -18.18 51.69
CA HIS A 834 -24.62 -18.15 50.52
C HIS A 834 -25.11 -19.25 49.56
N ILE A 835 -25.19 -18.93 48.26
CA ILE A 835 -25.54 -19.92 47.24
C ILE A 835 -24.47 -19.97 46.17
N LEU A 836 -23.93 -21.15 45.91
CA LEU A 836 -23.12 -21.42 44.72
C LEU A 836 -24.07 -21.78 43.56
N VAL A 837 -24.26 -20.93 42.55
CA VAL A 837 -25.07 -21.28 41.36
C VAL A 837 -24.44 -20.64 40.12
N ALA A 838 -24.27 -21.43 39.05
CA ALA A 838 -24.18 -20.93 37.68
C ALA A 838 -25.54 -21.12 37.00
N SER A 839 -26.25 -20.04 36.67
CA SER A 839 -27.50 -20.12 35.91
C SER A 839 -27.86 -18.76 35.32
N GLN A 840 -28.35 -18.77 34.08
CA GLN A 840 -29.03 -17.62 33.46
C GLN A 840 -30.28 -17.28 34.26
N GLY A 841 -30.18 -16.24 35.08
CA GLY A 841 -31.27 -15.75 35.92
C GLY A 841 -30.78 -14.97 37.14
N LEU A 842 -29.50 -15.11 37.50
CA LEU A 842 -28.92 -14.50 38.70
C LEU A 842 -28.73 -12.97 38.64
N HIS A 843 -29.02 -12.32 37.51
CA HIS A 843 -28.98 -10.86 37.40
C HIS A 843 -30.30 -10.19 37.81
N ASP A 844 -31.41 -10.94 37.86
CA ASP A 844 -32.67 -10.40 38.34
C ASP A 844 -32.54 -10.11 39.83
N ALA A 845 -32.77 -8.86 40.20
CA ALA A 845 -32.62 -8.39 41.56
C ALA A 845 -33.42 -9.21 42.58
N TYR A 846 -34.43 -9.98 42.17
CA TYR A 846 -35.28 -10.78 43.07
C TYR A 846 -35.49 -12.22 42.58
N TRP A 847 -34.52 -12.81 41.87
CA TRP A 847 -34.67 -14.15 41.27
C TRP A 847 -35.08 -15.23 42.29
N SER A 848 -34.53 -15.20 43.50
CA SER A 848 -34.85 -16.19 44.56
C SER A 848 -36.27 -16.04 45.12
N GLN A 849 -36.90 -14.88 44.90
CA GLN A 849 -38.24 -14.54 45.36
C GLN A 849 -39.30 -14.73 44.27
N ARG A 850 -38.89 -14.99 43.03
CA ARG A 850 -39.78 -15.27 41.89
C ARG A 850 -40.02 -16.76 41.74
N ASN A 851 -41.13 -17.10 41.08
CA ASN A 851 -41.43 -18.49 40.78
C ASN A 851 -40.41 -19.06 39.77
N LEU A 852 -39.56 -19.96 40.23
CA LEU A 852 -38.50 -20.60 39.46
C LEU A 852 -39.02 -21.47 38.31
N GLN A 853 -40.30 -21.83 38.26
CA GLN A 853 -40.92 -22.63 37.19
C GLN A 853 -40.69 -22.04 35.79
N ASN A 854 -40.68 -20.70 35.66
CA ASN A 854 -40.42 -20.05 34.39
C ASN A 854 -38.97 -20.21 33.93
N ALA A 855 -38.01 -20.06 34.86
CA ALA A 855 -36.59 -20.29 34.59
C ALA A 855 -36.32 -21.76 34.24
N VAL A 856 -36.95 -22.69 34.98
CA VAL A 856 -36.91 -24.13 34.69
C VAL A 856 -37.50 -24.43 33.31
N GLY A 857 -38.64 -23.83 32.94
CA GLY A 857 -39.25 -23.99 31.63
C GLY A 857 -38.38 -23.46 30.48
N SER A 858 -37.68 -22.34 30.69
CA SER A 858 -36.70 -21.81 29.73
C SER A 858 -35.49 -22.74 29.59
N ALA A 859 -34.92 -23.21 30.70
CA ALA A 859 -33.82 -24.17 30.70
C ALA A 859 -34.21 -25.49 30.01
N GLN A 860 -35.43 -26.00 30.24
CA GLN A 860 -35.94 -27.19 29.56
C GLN A 860 -36.04 -26.99 28.05
N LYS A 861 -36.55 -25.84 27.58
CA LYS A 861 -36.59 -25.52 26.13
C LYS A 861 -35.20 -25.44 25.53
N ILE A 862 -34.26 -24.81 26.25
CA ILE A 862 -32.86 -24.75 25.85
C ILE A 862 -32.32 -26.17 25.71
N VAL A 863 -32.42 -27.01 26.72
CA VAL A 863 -31.79 -28.34 26.74
C VAL A 863 -32.41 -29.31 25.73
N THR A 864 -33.68 -29.09 25.37
CA THR A 864 -34.40 -29.92 24.38
C THR A 864 -34.26 -29.42 22.93
N SER A 865 -33.67 -28.23 22.69
CA SER A 865 -33.47 -27.69 21.34
C SER A 865 -32.27 -28.32 20.64
N GLY A 866 -32.35 -28.51 19.31
CA GLY A 866 -31.24 -29.05 18.53
C GLY A 866 -30.02 -28.13 18.54
N LYS A 867 -28.84 -28.70 18.79
CA LYS A 867 -27.58 -27.94 18.98
C LYS A 867 -26.75 -27.73 17.72
N VAL A 868 -27.19 -28.30 16.58
CA VAL A 868 -26.46 -28.26 15.30
C VAL A 868 -26.23 -26.82 14.79
N GLY A 869 -27.15 -25.89 15.06
CA GLY A 869 -27.02 -24.48 14.64
C GLY A 869 -25.82 -23.75 15.26
N ALA A 870 -25.34 -24.20 16.42
CA ALA A 870 -24.16 -23.65 17.10
C ALA A 870 -22.86 -23.84 16.28
N PHE A 871 -22.90 -24.75 15.30
CA PHE A 871 -21.79 -25.11 14.43
C PHE A 871 -22.07 -24.78 12.95
N SER A 872 -23.05 -23.90 12.69
CA SER A 872 -23.28 -23.36 11.35
C SER A 872 -22.11 -22.47 10.91
N ALA A 873 -21.86 -22.37 9.60
CA ALA A 873 -20.76 -21.56 9.07
C ALA A 873 -20.85 -20.07 9.48
N GLU A 874 -22.06 -19.52 9.51
CA GLU A 874 -22.34 -18.15 9.95
C GLU A 874 -21.97 -17.94 11.43
N GLN A 875 -22.40 -18.86 12.29
CA GLN A 875 -22.12 -18.79 13.71
C GLN A 875 -20.63 -18.98 14.03
N LEU A 876 -19.94 -19.80 13.24
CA LEU A 876 -18.49 -20.00 13.37
C LEU A 876 -17.69 -18.79 12.95
N ALA A 877 -18.08 -18.12 11.86
CA ALA A 877 -17.49 -16.85 11.47
C ALA A 877 -17.65 -15.78 12.56
N TYR A 878 -18.81 -15.75 13.23
CA TYR A 878 -19.04 -14.88 14.38
C TYR A 878 -18.08 -15.17 15.55
N TYR A 879 -17.89 -16.44 15.92
CA TYR A 879 -16.94 -16.80 16.98
C TYR A 879 -15.53 -16.33 16.67
N PHE A 880 -15.07 -16.48 15.41
CA PHE A 880 -13.73 -16.03 15.01
C PHE A 880 -13.55 -14.53 15.11
N GLN A 881 -14.56 -13.74 14.73
CA GLN A 881 -14.48 -12.29 14.86
C GLN A 881 -14.33 -11.86 16.32
N GLU A 882 -15.04 -12.52 17.25
CA GLU A 882 -14.93 -12.23 18.69
C GLU A 882 -13.57 -12.65 19.27
N LEU A 883 -13.01 -13.79 18.84
CA LEU A 883 -11.67 -14.24 19.27
C LEU A 883 -10.55 -13.32 18.75
N ILE A 884 -10.62 -12.87 17.49
CA ILE A 884 -9.68 -11.89 16.93
C ILE A 884 -9.78 -10.55 17.67
N ALA A 885 -10.98 -10.12 18.04
CA ALA A 885 -11.18 -8.92 18.84
C ALA A 885 -10.54 -9.05 20.23
N LEU A 886 -10.61 -10.25 20.84
CA LEU A 886 -9.94 -10.55 22.10
C LEU A 886 -8.41 -10.50 21.95
N GLU A 887 -7.83 -11.05 20.86
CA GLU A 887 -6.38 -11.01 20.60
C GLU A 887 -5.82 -9.59 20.44
N LYS A 888 -6.62 -8.66 19.89
CA LYS A 888 -6.24 -7.24 19.80
C LYS A 888 -6.08 -6.55 21.16
N THR A 889 -6.57 -7.15 22.24
CA THR A 889 -6.39 -6.63 23.62
C THR A 889 -5.08 -7.08 24.27
N GLY A 890 -4.23 -7.83 23.56
CA GLY A 890 -2.98 -8.38 24.09
C GLY A 890 -3.13 -9.72 24.82
N ARG A 891 -4.36 -10.22 25.03
CA ARG A 891 -4.65 -11.56 25.55
C ARG A 891 -4.64 -12.59 24.43
N LYS A 892 -4.05 -13.78 24.65
CA LYS A 892 -4.12 -14.88 23.68
C LYS A 892 -5.49 -15.54 23.74
N ALA A 893 -6.14 -15.72 22.59
CA ALA A 893 -7.40 -16.46 22.52
C ALA A 893 -7.16 -17.98 22.64
N THR A 894 -7.91 -18.64 23.53
CA THR A 894 -7.74 -20.04 23.90
C THR A 894 -8.93 -20.90 23.44
N LEU A 895 -8.78 -22.23 23.55
CA LEU A 895 -9.91 -23.15 23.34
C LEU A 895 -11.05 -22.92 24.34
N VAL A 896 -10.71 -22.47 25.54
CA VAL A 896 -11.66 -22.14 26.61
C VAL A 896 -12.51 -20.93 26.22
N ASP A 897 -11.93 -19.94 25.55
CA ASP A 897 -12.67 -18.76 25.07
C ASP A 897 -13.67 -19.13 23.95
N LEU A 898 -13.26 -20.01 23.03
CA LEU A 898 -14.15 -20.56 22.01
C LEU A 898 -15.31 -21.33 22.65
N TRP A 899 -15.00 -22.16 23.66
CA TRP A 899 -16.02 -22.91 24.39
C TRP A 899 -17.00 -22.00 25.13
N GLY A 900 -16.54 -20.90 25.72
CA GLY A 900 -17.39 -19.88 26.31
C GLY A 900 -18.41 -19.29 25.32
N LEU A 901 -18.00 -19.00 24.09
CA LEU A 901 -18.89 -18.51 23.02
C LEU A 901 -19.90 -19.58 22.57
N ILE A 902 -19.51 -20.85 22.56
CA ILE A 902 -20.42 -21.98 22.27
C ILE A 902 -21.45 -22.14 23.39
N ILE A 903 -21.04 -22.06 24.67
CA ILE A 903 -21.95 -22.06 25.82
C ILE A 903 -22.95 -20.91 25.69
N GLU A 904 -22.47 -19.70 25.37
CA GLU A 904 -23.33 -18.53 25.19
C GLU A 904 -24.40 -18.78 24.12
N TYR A 905 -24.01 -19.32 22.96
CA TYR A 905 -24.97 -19.67 21.92
C TYR A 905 -25.94 -20.75 22.38
N ILE A 906 -25.48 -21.79 23.06
CA ILE A 906 -26.35 -22.88 23.49
C ILE A 906 -27.38 -22.40 24.51
N LEU A 907 -26.97 -21.55 25.45
CA LEU A 907 -27.84 -21.06 26.51
C LEU A 907 -28.73 -19.89 26.04
N ASN A 908 -28.19 -18.91 25.32
CA ASN A 908 -28.90 -17.69 24.93
C ASN A 908 -29.40 -17.66 23.48
N ASN A 909 -28.78 -18.43 22.58
CA ASN A 909 -28.97 -18.34 21.12
C ASN A 909 -28.73 -16.93 20.53
N LYS A 910 -28.08 -16.05 21.31
CA LYS A 910 -27.72 -14.66 20.97
C LYS A 910 -26.58 -14.20 21.86
N LYS A 911 -25.89 -13.14 21.44
CA LYS A 911 -24.89 -12.43 22.24
C LYS A 911 -25.51 -11.93 23.55
N ASP A 912 -24.87 -12.23 24.68
CA ASP A 912 -25.27 -11.79 26.02
C ASP A 912 -24.17 -10.90 26.62
N PRO A 913 -24.39 -9.59 26.73
CA PRO A 913 -23.37 -8.65 27.19
C PRO A 913 -23.12 -8.72 28.71
N MET A 914 -23.83 -9.59 29.44
CA MET A 914 -23.76 -9.67 30.90
C MET A 914 -22.33 -9.93 31.39
N LYS A 915 -21.88 -9.15 32.38
CA LYS A 915 -20.61 -9.31 33.09
C LYS A 915 -20.82 -9.93 34.47
N LEU A 916 -19.76 -10.33 35.16
CA LEU A 916 -19.93 -10.88 36.51
C LEU A 916 -20.23 -9.77 37.52
N SER A 917 -19.60 -8.61 37.36
CA SER A 917 -19.89 -7.42 38.18
C SER A 917 -21.35 -6.95 38.11
N ASP A 918 -22.06 -7.21 37.00
CA ASP A 918 -23.48 -6.88 36.87
C ASP A 918 -24.36 -7.61 37.91
N GLN A 919 -23.90 -8.76 38.44
CA GLN A 919 -24.62 -9.51 39.47
C GLN A 919 -24.62 -8.81 40.84
N GLN A 920 -23.80 -7.78 41.06
CA GLN A 920 -23.84 -6.99 42.29
C GLN A 920 -25.25 -6.47 42.57
N LYS A 921 -25.99 -6.07 41.51
CA LYS A 921 -27.38 -5.61 41.61
C LYS A 921 -28.31 -6.65 42.26
N ALA A 922 -28.01 -7.95 42.10
CA ALA A 922 -28.80 -9.03 42.66
C ALA A 922 -28.50 -9.33 44.13
N VAL A 923 -27.38 -8.83 44.68
CA VAL A 923 -26.97 -9.12 46.06
C VAL A 923 -26.80 -7.87 46.92
N ILE A 924 -26.81 -6.67 46.34
CA ILE A 924 -26.52 -5.40 47.03
C ILE A 924 -27.41 -5.10 48.23
N LYS A 925 -28.64 -5.63 48.28
CA LYS A 925 -29.55 -5.48 49.43
C LYS A 925 -29.59 -6.73 50.29
N GLY A 926 -28.79 -7.77 50.03
CA GLY A 926 -28.90 -9.10 50.64
C GLY A 926 -30.23 -9.78 50.31
N GLN A 927 -30.77 -9.54 49.12
CA GLN A 927 -32.11 -10.02 48.70
C GLN A 927 -32.06 -11.35 47.94
N ASN A 928 -30.87 -11.73 47.47
CA ASN A 928 -30.54 -13.06 47.02
C ASN A 928 -29.26 -13.52 47.74
N PRO A 929 -29.02 -14.82 47.82
CA PRO A 929 -27.77 -15.36 48.34
C PRO A 929 -26.53 -14.94 47.54
N TYR A 930 -25.39 -14.85 48.23
CA TYR A 930 -24.12 -14.40 47.65
C TYR A 930 -23.50 -15.48 46.73
N PRO A 931 -23.31 -15.20 45.43
CA PRO A 931 -22.74 -16.17 44.50
C PRO A 931 -21.21 -16.16 44.58
N ILE A 932 -20.65 -17.37 44.72
CA ILE A 932 -19.22 -17.64 44.69
C ILE A 932 -18.97 -18.62 43.55
N TYR A 933 -17.98 -18.36 42.70
CA TYR A 933 -17.56 -19.27 41.64
C TYR A 933 -16.11 -19.66 41.84
N ALA A 934 -15.77 -20.89 41.43
CA ALA A 934 -14.48 -21.50 41.68
C ALA A 934 -13.78 -21.87 40.38
N ALA A 935 -12.48 -21.61 40.31
CA ALA A 935 -11.58 -22.20 39.33
C ALA A 935 -10.27 -22.58 40.02
N GLN A 936 -9.36 -23.18 39.25
CA GLN A 936 -7.98 -23.38 39.68
C GLN A 936 -7.00 -22.71 38.75
N ASN A 937 -6.01 -22.04 39.34
CA ASN A 937 -4.80 -21.64 38.65
C ASN A 937 -3.84 -22.83 38.63
N VAL A 938 -3.38 -23.20 37.45
CA VAL A 938 -2.46 -24.32 37.21
C VAL A 938 -1.23 -23.82 36.48
N ARG A 939 -0.18 -24.65 36.39
CA ARG A 939 1.01 -24.35 35.60
C ARG A 939 1.10 -25.26 34.40
N MET A 940 1.39 -24.69 33.24
CA MET A 940 1.64 -25.46 32.02
C MET A 940 2.88 -26.34 32.24
N ASN A 941 2.80 -27.61 31.85
CA ASN A 941 3.84 -28.64 32.01
C ASN A 941 4.10 -29.15 33.44
N ILE A 942 3.34 -28.72 34.45
CA ILE A 942 3.34 -29.30 35.80
C ILE A 942 2.04 -30.08 35.98
N LYS A 943 2.09 -31.25 36.62
CA LYS A 943 0.84 -32.00 36.89
C LYS A 943 -0.04 -31.18 37.83
N THR A 944 -1.35 -31.17 37.59
CA THR A 944 -2.32 -30.50 38.49
C THR A 944 -2.28 -31.05 39.92
N SER A 945 -1.90 -32.31 40.09
CA SER A 945 -1.63 -32.92 41.41
C SER A 945 -0.38 -32.36 42.10
N GLU A 946 0.51 -31.69 41.37
CA GLU A 946 1.76 -31.10 41.86
C GLU A 946 1.67 -29.58 42.04
N PHE A 947 0.79 -28.89 41.31
CA PHE A 947 0.53 -27.46 41.47
C PHE A 947 -0.88 -27.10 41.02
N ALA A 948 -1.72 -26.67 41.97
CA ALA A 948 -3.02 -26.08 41.71
C ALA A 948 -3.40 -25.12 42.86
N GLU A 949 -3.86 -23.93 42.52
CA GLU A 949 -4.28 -22.92 43.48
C GLU A 949 -5.75 -22.56 43.27
N TRP A 950 -6.54 -22.55 44.35
CA TRP A 950 -7.94 -22.18 44.25
C TRP A 950 -8.09 -20.68 43.99
N VAL A 951 -8.90 -20.36 42.99
CA VAL A 951 -9.21 -19.00 42.58
C VAL A 951 -10.69 -18.75 42.77
N GLU A 952 -11.02 -17.64 43.39
CA GLU A 952 -12.39 -17.24 43.69
C GLU A 952 -12.84 -16.11 42.77
N TYR A 953 -14.09 -16.22 42.30
CA TYR A 953 -14.80 -15.14 41.63
C TYR A 953 -16.09 -14.84 42.38
N THR A 954 -16.33 -13.55 42.60
CA THR A 954 -17.58 -13.04 43.13
C THR A 954 -18.02 -11.83 42.29
N PRO A 955 -19.25 -11.32 42.46
CA PRO A 955 -19.64 -10.09 41.78
C PRO A 955 -18.78 -8.88 42.16
N TYR A 956 -18.10 -8.88 43.30
CA TYR A 956 -17.30 -7.74 43.78
C TYR A 956 -15.82 -7.90 43.48
N GLU A 957 -15.28 -9.10 43.62
CA GLU A 957 -13.85 -9.34 43.60
C GLU A 957 -13.45 -10.67 42.95
N PHE A 958 -12.21 -10.69 42.45
CA PHE A 958 -11.50 -11.84 41.93
C PHE A 958 -10.17 -11.95 42.66
N GLY A 959 -9.80 -13.14 43.12
CA GLY A 959 -8.54 -13.30 43.83
C GLY A 959 -8.15 -14.72 44.19
N ILE A 960 -6.97 -14.82 44.81
CA ILE A 960 -6.34 -16.08 45.22
C ILE A 960 -6.13 -16.03 46.73
N HIS A 961 -6.92 -16.82 47.45
CA HIS A 961 -6.92 -16.85 48.93
C HIS A 961 -5.56 -17.19 49.53
N LYS A 962 -4.78 -18.07 48.87
CA LYS A 962 -3.42 -18.42 49.30
C LYS A 962 -2.52 -17.21 49.54
N TYR A 963 -2.72 -16.11 48.79
CA TYR A 963 -1.92 -14.90 48.90
C TYR A 963 -2.67 -13.73 49.58
N GLY A 964 -3.91 -13.94 50.04
CA GLY A 964 -4.74 -12.89 50.62
C GLY A 964 -4.96 -11.70 49.69
N ALA A 965 -4.92 -11.92 48.38
CA ALA A 965 -4.84 -10.86 47.39
C ALA A 965 -6.02 -10.91 46.41
N PHE A 966 -6.73 -9.79 46.33
CA PHE A 966 -7.97 -9.63 45.57
C PHE A 966 -7.95 -8.32 44.79
N ILE A 967 -8.59 -8.34 43.63
CA ILE A 967 -8.88 -7.15 42.82
C ILE A 967 -10.38 -7.04 42.62
N ARG A 968 -10.86 -5.83 42.30
CA ARG A 968 -12.25 -5.64 41.90
C ARG A 968 -12.54 -6.46 40.65
N MET A 969 -13.73 -7.05 40.57
CA MET A 969 -14.12 -7.86 39.43
C MET A 969 -14.08 -7.07 38.10
N GLU A 970 -14.35 -5.76 38.15
CA GLU A 970 -14.25 -4.86 36.99
C GLU A 970 -12.83 -4.70 36.42
N ASP A 971 -11.81 -4.98 37.24
CA ASP A 971 -10.41 -4.90 36.83
C ASP A 971 -9.88 -6.29 36.39
N TYR A 972 -10.71 -7.33 36.41
CA TYR A 972 -10.35 -8.68 35.95
C TYR A 972 -9.94 -8.68 34.47
N GLY A 973 -8.75 -9.21 34.20
CA GLY A 973 -8.15 -9.22 32.86
C GLY A 973 -7.37 -7.96 32.51
N SER A 974 -7.18 -7.05 33.47
CA SER A 974 -6.27 -5.90 33.36
C SER A 974 -4.81 -6.27 33.68
N ASN A 975 -3.85 -5.45 33.26
CA ASN A 975 -2.43 -5.66 33.50
C ASN A 975 -1.97 -4.99 34.81
N PHE A 976 -1.24 -5.72 35.66
CA PHE A 976 -0.71 -5.23 36.93
C PHE A 976 0.78 -5.50 37.06
N PHE A 977 1.48 -4.65 37.80
CA PHE A 977 2.84 -4.91 38.28
C PHE A 977 3.01 -4.34 39.68
N MET A 978 3.58 -5.12 40.61
CA MET A 978 3.81 -4.67 42.00
C MET A 978 2.54 -4.14 42.69
N GLY A 979 1.37 -4.67 42.33
CA GLY A 979 0.08 -4.25 42.87
C GLY A 979 -0.46 -2.91 42.36
N LEU A 980 0.08 -2.41 41.26
CA LEU A 980 -0.43 -1.24 40.54
C LEU A 980 -1.10 -1.66 39.24
N LEU A 981 -2.32 -1.19 39.03
CA LEU A 981 -3.01 -1.29 37.73
C LEU A 981 -2.23 -0.46 36.70
N LEU A 982 -1.55 -1.15 35.77
CA LEU A 982 -0.75 -0.54 34.71
C LEU A 982 -1.60 -0.17 33.50
N GLU A 983 -2.48 -1.09 33.10
CA GLU A 983 -3.37 -0.94 31.95
C GLU A 983 -4.72 -1.56 32.27
N LYS A 984 -5.78 -0.74 32.21
CA LYS A 984 -7.14 -1.20 32.47
C LYS A 984 -7.75 -1.77 31.18
N HIS A 985 -8.11 -3.05 31.21
CA HIS A 985 -8.90 -3.68 30.17
C HIS A 985 -10.37 -3.75 30.57
N GLU A 986 -11.26 -3.90 29.58
CA GLU A 986 -12.69 -4.05 29.84
C GLU A 986 -12.98 -5.45 30.43
N GLU A 987 -13.76 -5.52 31.51
CA GLU A 987 -14.19 -6.80 32.08
C GLU A 987 -14.91 -7.66 31.01
N PRO A 988 -14.48 -8.93 30.83
CA PRO A 988 -15.04 -9.80 29.82
C PRO A 988 -16.49 -10.19 30.14
N ARG A 989 -17.22 -10.55 29.08
CA ARG A 989 -18.55 -11.15 29.21
C ARG A 989 -18.49 -12.43 30.04
N ILE A 990 -19.53 -12.68 30.83
CA ILE A 990 -19.61 -13.83 31.74
C ILE A 990 -19.46 -15.17 31.02
N CYS A 991 -19.78 -15.25 29.72
CA CYS A 991 -19.59 -16.46 28.91
C CYS A 991 -18.13 -16.92 28.84
N PHE A 992 -17.16 -16.01 28.86
CA PHE A 992 -15.74 -16.37 28.91
C PHE A 992 -15.36 -16.97 30.28
N LEU A 993 -15.95 -16.48 31.37
CA LEU A 993 -15.79 -17.07 32.71
C LEU A 993 -16.48 -18.43 32.81
N GLN A 994 -17.66 -18.58 32.22
CA GLN A 994 -18.34 -19.87 32.09
C GLN A 994 -17.53 -20.87 31.28
N GLY A 995 -16.81 -20.40 30.26
CA GLY A 995 -15.81 -21.20 29.54
C GLY A 995 -14.77 -21.76 30.49
N ILE A 996 -14.19 -20.93 31.37
CA ILE A 996 -13.20 -21.34 32.37
C ILE A 996 -13.79 -22.33 33.38
N TRP A 997 -14.95 -22.02 33.97
CA TRP A 997 -15.61 -22.87 34.97
C TRP A 997 -16.15 -24.18 34.40
N ALA A 998 -16.22 -24.31 33.07
CA ALA A 998 -16.57 -25.53 32.36
C ALA A 998 -15.46 -25.98 31.39
N SER A 999 -14.20 -25.62 31.66
CA SER A 999 -13.08 -25.89 30.74
C SER A 999 -12.77 -27.38 30.61
N ALA A 1000 -13.30 -28.23 31.50
CA ALA A 1000 -13.25 -29.68 31.35
C ALA A 1000 -13.80 -30.16 29.99
N PHE A 1001 -14.76 -29.44 29.39
CA PHE A 1001 -15.28 -29.78 28.06
C PHE A 1001 -14.36 -29.33 26.91
N ALA A 1002 -13.65 -28.22 27.08
CA ALA A 1002 -12.67 -27.74 26.10
C ALA A 1002 -11.50 -28.74 25.96
N GLY A 1003 -11.03 -29.31 27.07
CA GLY A 1003 -9.99 -30.36 27.04
C GLY A 1003 -10.42 -31.66 26.34
N ASN A 1004 -11.72 -31.98 26.33
CA ASN A 1004 -12.23 -33.18 25.65
C ASN A 1004 -12.44 -33.00 24.14
N ILE A 1005 -12.50 -31.75 23.64
CA ILE A 1005 -12.56 -31.46 22.19
C ILE A 1005 -11.22 -31.81 21.52
N ASP A 1006 -10.11 -31.59 22.23
CA ASP A 1006 -8.75 -31.89 21.76
C ASP A 1006 -8.49 -33.41 21.68
N ASP A 1007 -8.87 -34.17 22.73
CA ASP A 1007 -8.83 -35.65 22.79
C ASP A 1007 -9.71 -36.34 21.72
N MET A 1008 -10.66 -35.63 21.09
CA MET A 1008 -11.49 -36.16 19.99
C MET A 1008 -10.88 -35.92 18.61
N TRP A 1009 -9.91 -35.01 18.49
CA TRP A 1009 -9.30 -34.58 17.22
C TRP A 1009 -7.95 -35.23 16.94
N GLU A 1010 -7.33 -35.85 17.94
CA GLU A 1010 -6.11 -36.64 17.78
C GLU A 1010 -6.27 -38.08 18.30
N ASP A 1011 -5.72 -39.05 17.56
CA ASP A 1011 -5.32 -40.37 18.07
C ASP A 1011 -4.03 -40.24 18.94
N ALA A 1012 -3.90 -39.17 19.72
CA ALA A 1012 -2.64 -38.83 20.40
C ALA A 1012 -2.65 -39.25 21.88
N GLU A 1013 -1.60 -39.98 22.25
CA GLU A 1013 -1.24 -40.36 23.63
C GLU A 1013 -0.73 -39.16 24.48
N ILE A 1014 -1.16 -37.93 24.23
CA ILE A 1014 -0.58 -36.72 24.85
C ILE A 1014 -1.33 -36.27 26.11
N SER A 1015 -2.59 -36.69 26.35
CA SER A 1015 -3.27 -36.42 27.62
C SER A 1015 -3.03 -37.56 28.64
N GLN A 1016 -2.23 -37.30 29.68
CA GLN A 1016 -2.13 -38.21 30.85
C GLN A 1016 -3.43 -38.28 31.68
N LEU A 1017 -4.52 -37.64 31.24
CA LEU A 1017 -5.85 -37.66 31.85
C LEU A 1017 -6.83 -38.44 30.96
N LYS A 1018 -6.95 -39.76 31.17
CA LYS A 1018 -7.99 -40.57 30.50
C LYS A 1018 -9.36 -40.28 31.13
N PHE A 1019 -10.20 -39.49 30.47
CA PHE A 1019 -11.59 -39.22 30.87
C PHE A 1019 -12.54 -40.41 30.61
N THR A 1020 -13.64 -40.50 31.38
CA THR A 1020 -14.60 -41.63 31.35
C THR A 1020 -15.58 -41.60 30.17
N GLU A 1021 -16.19 -42.77 29.86
CA GLU A 1021 -17.21 -42.92 28.81
C GLU A 1021 -18.42 -41.96 28.96
N SER A 1022 -18.76 -41.52 30.18
CA SER A 1022 -19.92 -40.66 30.43
C SER A 1022 -19.77 -39.24 29.87
N VAL A 1023 -18.54 -38.68 29.88
CA VAL A 1023 -18.26 -37.36 29.28
C VAL A 1023 -18.27 -37.46 27.76
N LYS A 1024 -17.74 -38.57 27.21
CA LYS A 1024 -17.81 -38.89 25.78
C LYS A 1024 -19.25 -39.05 25.29
N ASP A 1025 -20.13 -39.64 26.09
CA ASP A 1025 -21.56 -39.76 25.77
C ASP A 1025 -22.33 -38.45 25.86
N ALA A 1026 -21.97 -37.53 26.78
CA ALA A 1026 -22.55 -36.19 26.84
C ALA A 1026 -22.18 -35.35 25.59
N ILE A 1027 -20.96 -35.47 25.09
CA ILE A 1027 -20.49 -34.77 23.88
C ILE A 1027 -21.15 -35.32 22.61
N ARG A 1028 -21.43 -36.64 22.55
CA ARG A 1028 -22.25 -37.26 21.49
C ARG A 1028 -23.66 -36.68 21.42
N ILE A 1029 -24.24 -36.26 22.54
CA ILE A 1029 -25.58 -35.64 22.59
C ILE A 1029 -25.57 -34.19 22.06
N VAL A 1030 -24.45 -33.48 22.16
CA VAL A 1030 -24.28 -32.11 21.61
C VAL A 1030 -24.01 -32.11 20.09
N GLY A 1031 -23.76 -33.29 19.49
CA GLY A 1031 -23.68 -33.47 18.04
C GLY A 1031 -22.29 -33.31 17.42
N ILE A 1032 -21.22 -33.30 18.23
CA ILE A 1032 -19.83 -33.25 17.76
C ILE A 1032 -19.40 -34.70 17.42
N MET A 1033 -19.51 -35.10 16.15
CA MET A 1033 -19.01 -36.41 15.70
C MET A 1033 -17.57 -36.30 15.16
N PRO A 1034 -16.69 -37.28 15.45
CA PRO A 1034 -15.41 -37.41 14.74
C PRO A 1034 -15.68 -37.62 13.23
N GLY A 1035 -15.08 -36.78 12.38
CA GLY A 1035 -15.13 -36.92 10.91
C GLY A 1035 -16.22 -36.11 10.18
N GLY A 1036 -16.94 -35.21 10.86
CA GLY A 1036 -17.82 -34.23 10.22
C GLY A 1036 -17.09 -33.06 9.55
N VAL A 1037 -17.80 -32.27 8.73
CA VAL A 1037 -17.28 -31.05 8.06
C VAL A 1037 -16.63 -30.07 9.07
N PHE A 1038 -17.19 -30.00 10.28
CA PHE A 1038 -16.67 -29.23 11.41
C PHE A 1038 -15.23 -29.63 11.83
N THR A 1039 -14.97 -30.93 11.99
CA THR A 1039 -13.65 -31.49 12.35
C THR A 1039 -12.57 -31.17 11.31
N HIS A 1040 -12.91 -31.19 10.02
CA HIS A 1040 -11.93 -31.00 8.93
C HIS A 1040 -11.52 -29.52 8.77
N LEU A 1041 -12.46 -28.58 8.94
CA LEU A 1041 -12.19 -27.15 8.86
C LEU A 1041 -11.37 -26.60 10.04
N PHE A 1042 -11.51 -27.20 11.24
CA PHE A 1042 -10.98 -26.63 12.48
C PHE A 1042 -9.71 -27.31 13.00
N SER A 1043 -9.41 -28.54 12.58
CA SER A 1043 -8.25 -29.28 13.11
C SER A 1043 -6.92 -28.53 12.96
N ASN A 1044 -6.70 -27.77 11.88
CA ASN A 1044 -5.45 -27.02 11.69
C ASN A 1044 -5.37 -25.73 12.52
N LEU A 1045 -6.51 -25.17 12.94
CA LEU A 1045 -6.55 -23.93 13.71
C LEU A 1045 -6.45 -24.17 15.23
N VAL A 1046 -6.85 -25.37 15.67
CA VAL A 1046 -6.89 -25.77 17.07
C VAL A 1046 -5.57 -26.38 17.55
N LYS A 1047 -4.86 -27.11 16.67
CA LYS A 1047 -3.60 -27.85 16.94
C LYS A 1047 -2.44 -27.05 17.57
N SER A 1048 -2.58 -25.74 17.76
CA SER A 1048 -1.55 -24.86 18.32
C SER A 1048 -2.02 -23.99 19.49
N ARG A 1049 -3.28 -24.10 19.94
CA ARG A 1049 -3.86 -23.22 20.97
C ARG A 1049 -3.94 -23.89 22.34
N ILE A 1050 -3.75 -23.08 23.38
CA ILE A 1050 -3.74 -23.52 24.78
C ILE A 1050 -5.16 -23.98 25.21
N THR A 1051 -5.24 -25.08 25.97
CA THR A 1051 -6.47 -25.71 26.49
C THR A 1051 -6.92 -25.18 27.85
N THR A 1052 -6.17 -24.24 28.45
CA THR A 1052 -6.52 -23.52 29.68
C THR A 1052 -6.95 -22.09 29.36
N GLY A 1053 -7.72 -21.44 30.24
CA GLY A 1053 -8.06 -20.03 30.08
C GLY A 1053 -6.88 -19.17 30.51
N GLU A 1054 -6.26 -18.44 29.57
CA GLU A 1054 -5.12 -17.57 29.88
C GLU A 1054 -5.59 -16.15 30.25
N ASN A 1055 -5.01 -15.62 31.33
CA ASN A 1055 -5.30 -14.26 31.78
C ASN A 1055 -4.06 -13.56 32.35
N PHE A 1056 -4.04 -12.22 32.37
CA PHE A 1056 -2.95 -11.48 33.01
C PHE A 1056 -2.93 -11.75 34.52
N ASN A 1057 -1.72 -11.89 35.07
CA ASN A 1057 -1.56 -12.12 36.49
C ASN A 1057 -1.57 -10.81 37.27
N PHE A 1058 -2.61 -10.60 38.07
CA PHE A 1058 -2.73 -9.41 38.91
C PHE A 1058 -1.70 -9.36 40.06
N LEU A 1059 -1.08 -10.51 40.39
CA LEU A 1059 -0.01 -10.62 41.38
C LEU A 1059 1.38 -10.33 40.82
N HIS A 1060 1.51 -10.10 39.51
CA HIS A 1060 2.80 -10.05 38.84
C HIS A 1060 3.74 -9.02 39.47
N GLY A 1061 4.94 -9.48 39.83
CA GLY A 1061 5.98 -8.67 40.44
C GLY A 1061 5.85 -8.45 41.94
N LEU A 1062 4.73 -8.80 42.59
CA LEU A 1062 4.62 -8.70 44.06
C LEU A 1062 5.63 -9.62 44.74
N HIS A 1063 6.30 -9.12 45.79
CA HIS A 1063 7.24 -9.91 46.56
C HIS A 1063 6.57 -10.61 47.74
N LEU A 1064 6.94 -11.86 47.97
CA LEU A 1064 6.54 -12.59 49.16
C LEU A 1064 7.24 -12.02 50.40
N HIS A 1065 6.49 -11.91 51.49
CA HIS A 1065 7.04 -11.50 52.78
C HIS A 1065 8.08 -12.51 53.27
N GLN A 1066 9.16 -12.09 53.93
CA GLN A 1066 10.28 -12.97 54.34
C GLN A 1066 9.84 -14.18 55.19
N ASN A 1067 8.73 -14.07 55.92
CA ASN A 1067 8.18 -15.12 56.78
C ASN A 1067 6.91 -15.79 56.23
N TYR A 1068 6.58 -15.63 54.94
CA TYR A 1068 5.33 -16.14 54.36
C TYR A 1068 5.12 -17.66 54.60
N VAL A 1069 6.19 -18.45 54.66
CA VAL A 1069 6.14 -19.91 54.87
C VAL A 1069 5.57 -20.30 56.26
N ASN A 1070 5.60 -19.37 57.22
CA ASN A 1070 5.08 -19.57 58.59
C ASN A 1070 3.75 -18.87 58.84
N ASP A 1071 3.19 -18.19 57.83
CA ASP A 1071 1.90 -17.55 57.93
C ASP A 1071 0.77 -18.60 57.96
N GLN A 1072 -0.17 -18.47 58.89
CA GLN A 1072 -1.20 -19.50 59.11
C GLN A 1072 -2.17 -19.60 57.93
N GLU A 1073 -2.50 -18.49 57.28
CA GLU A 1073 -3.40 -18.46 56.13
C GLU A 1073 -2.68 -19.02 54.89
N PHE A 1074 -1.44 -18.61 54.62
CA PHE A 1074 -0.65 -19.19 53.53
C PHE A 1074 -0.43 -20.70 53.70
N VAL A 1075 -0.16 -21.16 54.93
CA VAL A 1075 0.04 -22.58 55.25
C VAL A 1075 -1.25 -23.39 55.11
N ALA A 1076 -2.41 -22.84 55.44
CA ALA A 1076 -3.70 -23.49 55.25
C ALA A 1076 -3.99 -23.80 53.76
N TRP A 1077 -3.41 -23.02 52.85
CA TRP A 1077 -3.51 -23.20 51.39
C TRP A 1077 -2.31 -23.90 50.76
N LYS A 1078 -1.36 -24.39 51.56
CA LYS A 1078 -0.15 -25.06 51.09
C LYS A 1078 -0.49 -26.35 50.33
N GLY A 1079 -0.05 -26.42 49.09
CA GLY A 1079 -0.27 -27.52 48.16
C GLY A 1079 0.87 -28.54 48.21
N THR A 1080 2.08 -28.13 47.84
CA THR A 1080 3.20 -29.05 47.54
C THR A 1080 4.57 -28.54 47.97
N HIS A 1081 5.62 -29.31 47.71
CA HIS A 1081 7.02 -28.92 47.96
C HIS A 1081 7.43 -27.62 47.23
N LEU A 1082 6.72 -27.25 46.15
CA LEU A 1082 6.97 -26.04 45.38
C LEU A 1082 6.66 -24.76 46.18
N ASP A 1083 5.81 -24.83 47.20
CA ASP A 1083 5.47 -23.67 48.03
C ASP A 1083 6.63 -23.19 48.94
N ALA A 1084 7.66 -24.03 49.11
CA ALA A 1084 8.89 -23.67 49.79
C ALA A 1084 9.89 -22.90 48.91
N VAL A 1085 9.59 -22.75 47.61
CA VAL A 1085 10.47 -22.08 46.64
C VAL A 1085 9.80 -20.78 46.18
N PRO A 1086 10.13 -19.62 46.77
CA PRO A 1086 9.40 -18.37 46.52
C PRO A 1086 9.42 -17.95 45.04
N ASN A 1087 10.53 -18.20 44.35
CA ASN A 1087 10.70 -17.85 42.93
C ASN A 1087 9.88 -18.74 41.97
N GLN A 1088 9.20 -19.75 42.49
CA GLN A 1088 8.33 -20.66 41.74
C GLN A 1088 6.86 -20.51 42.14
N LEU A 1089 6.50 -19.39 42.78
CA LEU A 1089 5.13 -19.07 43.15
C LEU A 1089 4.49 -18.08 42.16
N THR A 1090 3.17 -17.98 42.22
CA THR A 1090 2.37 -17.25 41.24
C THR A 1090 2.75 -15.77 41.07
N PRO A 1091 3.19 -15.01 42.09
CA PRO A 1091 3.61 -13.62 41.90
C PRO A 1091 4.75 -13.39 40.89
N GLU A 1092 5.57 -14.40 40.62
CA GLU A 1092 6.67 -14.32 39.63
C GLU A 1092 6.21 -14.56 38.19
N GLU A 1093 5.03 -15.13 37.99
CA GLU A 1093 4.49 -15.45 36.65
C GLU A 1093 3.80 -14.23 36.02
N SER A 1094 3.87 -14.06 34.70
CA SER A 1094 3.20 -12.96 33.99
C SER A 1094 1.73 -13.21 33.68
N SER A 1095 1.31 -14.48 33.67
CA SER A 1095 -0.06 -14.90 33.34
C SER A 1095 -0.57 -15.98 34.30
N LEU A 1096 -1.89 -16.06 34.42
CA LEU A 1096 -2.63 -17.12 35.10
C LEU A 1096 -3.17 -18.09 34.05
N HIS A 1097 -3.14 -19.39 34.37
CA HIS A 1097 -3.75 -20.42 33.56
C HIS A 1097 -4.87 -21.07 34.34
N LEU A 1098 -6.11 -20.74 33.97
CA LEU A 1098 -7.30 -21.02 34.75
C LEU A 1098 -8.07 -22.21 34.16
N VAL A 1099 -8.45 -23.16 35.02
CA VAL A 1099 -9.19 -24.37 34.66
C VAL A 1099 -10.35 -24.63 35.63
N ASP A 1100 -11.28 -25.48 35.19
CA ASP A 1100 -12.42 -25.97 35.98
C ASP A 1100 -11.96 -26.55 37.33
N GLY A 1101 -12.60 -26.13 38.43
CA GLY A 1101 -12.29 -26.63 39.77
C GLY A 1101 -12.50 -28.15 39.92
N GLY A 1102 -13.36 -28.73 39.07
CA GLY A 1102 -13.61 -30.17 38.99
C GLY A 1102 -12.39 -31.02 38.63
N PHE A 1103 -11.31 -30.42 38.12
CA PHE A 1103 -10.03 -31.12 37.90
C PHE A 1103 -9.32 -31.54 39.19
N ALA A 1104 -9.63 -30.93 40.34
CA ALA A 1104 -9.08 -31.33 41.64
C ALA A 1104 -10.12 -31.98 42.55
N ILE A 1105 -11.10 -31.21 43.01
CA ILE A 1105 -12.21 -31.71 43.81
C ILE A 1105 -13.47 -31.26 43.07
N ASN A 1106 -14.35 -32.21 42.76
CA ASN A 1106 -15.65 -31.92 42.17
C ASN A 1106 -16.63 -31.31 43.21
N SER A 1107 -16.15 -30.27 43.92
CA SER A 1107 -16.84 -29.44 44.89
C SER A 1107 -16.03 -28.17 45.22
N PRO A 1108 -16.66 -26.99 45.41
CA PRO A 1108 -16.00 -25.75 45.85
C PRO A 1108 -15.77 -25.68 47.36
N PHE A 1109 -15.91 -26.78 48.10
CA PHE A 1109 -15.77 -26.80 49.58
C PHE A 1109 -14.57 -25.99 50.10
N PRO A 1110 -13.37 -26.04 49.49
CA PRO A 1110 -12.23 -25.24 49.95
C PRO A 1110 -12.55 -23.74 50.06
N LEU A 1111 -13.21 -23.15 49.06
CA LEU A 1111 -13.56 -21.73 49.09
C LEU A 1111 -14.69 -21.43 50.08
N VAL A 1112 -15.61 -22.36 50.28
CA VAL A 1112 -16.74 -22.18 51.20
C VAL A 1112 -16.30 -22.25 52.67
N LEU A 1113 -15.33 -23.11 52.99
CA LEU A 1113 -14.88 -23.39 54.35
C LEU A 1113 -13.87 -22.38 54.90
N GLN A 1114 -13.74 -21.20 54.27
CA GLN A 1114 -12.88 -20.13 54.75
C GLN A 1114 -13.30 -19.70 56.16
N PRO A 1115 -12.38 -19.59 57.13
CA PRO A 1115 -12.70 -19.20 58.50
C PRO A 1115 -13.49 -17.88 58.59
N GLU A 1116 -13.21 -16.92 57.71
CA GLU A 1116 -13.84 -15.60 57.68
C GLU A 1116 -15.33 -15.65 57.31
N ARG A 1117 -15.78 -16.76 56.71
CA ARG A 1117 -17.18 -16.96 56.29
C ARG A 1117 -18.08 -17.53 57.39
N ASP A 1118 -17.50 -18.06 58.46
CA ASP A 1118 -18.19 -18.58 59.65
C ASP A 1118 -19.43 -19.43 59.31
N VAL A 1119 -19.22 -20.49 58.55
CA VAL A 1119 -20.29 -21.32 57.98
C VAL A 1119 -20.76 -22.38 58.97
N ASP A 1120 -22.02 -22.29 59.44
CA ASP A 1120 -22.60 -23.28 60.38
C ASP A 1120 -23.17 -24.53 59.69
N VAL A 1121 -23.89 -24.35 58.58
CA VAL A 1121 -24.62 -25.42 57.89
C VAL A 1121 -24.35 -25.36 56.39
N ILE A 1122 -24.06 -26.51 55.78
CA ILE A 1122 -23.82 -26.68 54.36
C ILE A 1122 -24.83 -27.67 53.77
N PHE A 1123 -25.70 -27.20 52.88
CA PHE A 1123 -26.51 -28.06 52.02
C PHE A 1123 -25.69 -28.43 50.79
N SER A 1124 -25.19 -29.66 50.72
CA SER A 1124 -24.33 -30.18 49.66
C SER A 1124 -25.13 -30.97 48.63
N PHE A 1125 -25.33 -30.42 47.43
CA PHE A 1125 -25.97 -31.15 46.33
C PHE A 1125 -24.92 -31.83 45.45
N ASN A 1126 -24.98 -33.15 45.33
CA ASN A 1126 -24.02 -33.95 44.57
C ASN A 1126 -24.67 -34.66 43.39
N TYR A 1127 -24.31 -34.22 42.19
CA TYR A 1127 -24.87 -34.72 40.94
C TYR A 1127 -23.98 -35.76 40.23
N SER A 1128 -22.99 -36.31 40.92
CA SER A 1128 -22.09 -37.34 40.37
C SER A 1128 -22.85 -38.64 40.05
N TRP A 1129 -22.73 -39.12 38.80
CA TRP A 1129 -23.46 -40.31 38.31
C TRP A 1129 -22.86 -41.65 38.76
N GLN A 1130 -21.53 -41.77 38.67
CA GLN A 1130 -20.60 -42.79 39.18
C GLN A 1130 -19.24 -42.11 39.18
N ALA A 1131 -18.38 -42.27 40.21
CA ALA A 1131 -17.09 -41.56 40.37
C ALA A 1131 -16.39 -41.30 39.02
N PRO A 1132 -16.60 -40.12 38.39
CA PRO A 1132 -16.37 -39.98 36.95
C PRO A 1132 -14.90 -39.89 36.55
N PHE A 1133 -13.98 -39.90 37.52
CA PHE A 1133 -12.56 -39.64 37.33
C PHE A 1133 -11.65 -40.82 37.68
N GLU A 1134 -12.18 -42.00 38.05
CA GLU A 1134 -11.35 -43.03 38.70
C GLU A 1134 -11.41 -44.46 38.15
N VAL A 1135 -11.84 -44.70 36.90
CA VAL A 1135 -11.71 -46.06 36.32
C VAL A 1135 -10.23 -46.52 36.26
N SER A 1136 -9.27 -45.59 36.18
CA SER A 1136 -7.82 -45.90 36.18
C SER A 1136 -7.23 -46.12 37.58
N ILE A 1137 -7.69 -45.37 38.60
CA ILE A 1137 -7.19 -45.45 39.99
C ILE A 1137 -7.78 -46.67 40.71
N ILE A 1138 -9.06 -47.00 40.48
CA ILE A 1138 -9.70 -48.21 41.03
C ILE A 1138 -8.98 -49.49 40.55
N ASN A 1139 -8.46 -49.51 39.32
CA ASN A 1139 -7.67 -50.62 38.81
C ASN A 1139 -6.26 -50.69 39.44
N LYS A 1140 -5.68 -49.55 39.84
CA LYS A 1140 -4.38 -49.44 40.52
C LYS A 1140 -4.45 -49.78 42.02
N LEU A 1141 -5.56 -49.48 42.67
CA LEU A 1141 -5.84 -49.86 44.06
C LEU A 1141 -6.15 -51.36 44.18
N LYS A 1142 -6.82 -51.95 43.18
CA LYS A 1142 -7.00 -53.42 43.07
C LYS A 1142 -5.67 -54.18 42.98
N SER A 1143 -4.64 -53.62 42.34
CA SER A 1143 -3.30 -54.24 42.31
C SER A 1143 -2.54 -54.14 43.63
N ASN A 1144 -2.98 -53.29 44.57
CA ASN A 1144 -2.36 -53.08 45.88
C ASN A 1144 -3.13 -53.72 47.05
N GLY A 1145 -4.13 -54.57 46.79
CA GLY A 1145 -4.81 -55.35 47.83
C GLY A 1145 -5.80 -54.58 48.71
N LEU A 1146 -6.21 -53.36 48.32
CA LEU A 1146 -7.29 -52.64 48.98
C LEU A 1146 -8.63 -53.00 48.32
N GLU A 1147 -9.53 -53.64 49.06
CA GLU A 1147 -10.88 -53.97 48.61
C GLU A 1147 -11.67 -52.69 48.26
N SER A 1148 -12.16 -52.64 47.02
CA SER A 1148 -12.97 -51.55 46.48
C SER A 1148 -14.35 -51.52 47.14
N SER A 1149 -14.67 -50.46 47.89
CA SER A 1149 -16.07 -50.16 48.23
C SER A 1149 -16.37 -48.70 48.58
N GLU A 1150 -15.69 -47.68 48.04
CA GLU A 1150 -16.21 -46.31 48.18
C GLU A 1150 -17.37 -46.10 47.19
N SER A 1151 -18.56 -45.84 47.72
CA SER A 1151 -19.76 -45.58 46.92
C SER A 1151 -19.74 -44.17 46.32
N THR A 1152 -20.36 -43.99 45.16
CA THR A 1152 -20.56 -42.68 44.49
C THR A 1152 -21.15 -41.60 45.41
N ILE A 1153 -21.83 -42.01 46.48
CA ILE A 1153 -22.54 -41.17 47.45
C ILE A 1153 -21.57 -40.31 48.27
N SER A 1154 -20.35 -40.77 48.55
CA SER A 1154 -19.47 -40.14 49.55
C SER A 1154 -18.11 -39.69 49.03
N TYR A 1155 -17.74 -40.04 47.80
CA TYR A 1155 -16.41 -39.79 47.24
C TYR A 1155 -15.98 -38.31 47.32
N VAL A 1156 -16.83 -37.39 46.85
CA VAL A 1156 -16.53 -35.94 46.88
C VAL A 1156 -16.35 -35.43 48.32
N LEU A 1157 -17.15 -35.94 49.27
CA LEU A 1157 -17.03 -35.59 50.67
C LEU A 1157 -15.79 -36.18 51.32
N HIS A 1158 -15.37 -37.40 50.96
CA HIS A 1158 -14.12 -38.00 51.44
C HIS A 1158 -12.88 -37.29 50.89
N GLN A 1159 -12.89 -36.86 49.62
CA GLN A 1159 -11.82 -36.04 49.04
C GLN A 1159 -11.73 -34.68 49.77
N THR A 1160 -12.88 -34.07 50.03
CA THR A 1160 -12.96 -32.83 50.80
C THR A 1160 -12.47 -33.02 52.24
N GLN A 1161 -12.88 -34.11 52.90
CA GLN A 1161 -12.43 -34.44 54.26
C GLN A 1161 -10.90 -34.57 54.31
N ARG A 1162 -10.30 -35.31 53.36
CA ARG A 1162 -8.83 -35.43 53.26
C ARG A 1162 -8.17 -34.08 53.06
N TYR A 1163 -8.69 -33.27 52.14
CA TYR A 1163 -8.18 -31.92 51.89
C TYR A 1163 -8.19 -31.04 53.15
N CYS A 1164 -9.27 -31.11 53.93
CA CYS A 1164 -9.43 -30.36 55.17
C CYS A 1164 -8.54 -30.89 56.30
N GLU A 1165 -8.44 -32.21 56.46
CA GLU A 1165 -7.59 -32.87 57.47
C GLU A 1165 -6.10 -32.52 57.27
N GLU A 1166 -5.62 -32.54 56.02
CA GLU A 1166 -4.24 -32.17 55.68
C GLU A 1166 -3.91 -30.69 56.00
N ARG A 1167 -4.93 -29.84 56.07
CA ARG A 1167 -4.79 -28.38 56.19
C ARG A 1167 -5.29 -27.82 57.53
N GLY A 1168 -5.75 -28.70 58.42
CA GLY A 1168 -6.27 -28.30 59.73
C GLY A 1168 -7.59 -27.52 59.68
N ILE A 1169 -8.35 -27.62 58.58
CA ILE A 1169 -9.65 -26.97 58.41
C ILE A 1169 -10.73 -27.83 59.09
N PRO A 1170 -11.58 -27.28 59.98
CA PRO A 1170 -12.64 -28.05 60.64
C PRO A 1170 -13.65 -28.64 59.64
N PHE A 1171 -13.80 -29.97 59.64
CA PHE A 1171 -14.74 -30.69 58.77
C PHE A 1171 -15.32 -31.92 59.50
N PRO A 1172 -16.60 -32.29 59.30
CA PRO A 1172 -17.16 -33.47 59.95
C PRO A 1172 -16.60 -34.77 59.36
N HIS A 1173 -16.38 -35.77 60.22
CA HIS A 1173 -15.96 -37.10 59.76
C HIS A 1173 -17.08 -37.77 58.95
N ILE A 1174 -16.77 -38.15 57.71
CA ILE A 1174 -17.72 -38.79 56.81
C ILE A 1174 -17.67 -40.30 57.04
N ALA A 1175 -18.75 -40.88 57.56
CA ALA A 1175 -18.89 -42.33 57.74
C ALA A 1175 -20.15 -42.81 57.01
N VAL A 1176 -19.99 -43.72 56.04
CA VAL A 1176 -21.08 -44.28 55.25
C VAL A 1176 -21.10 -45.79 55.41
N THR A 1177 -22.24 -46.35 55.83
CA THR A 1177 -22.36 -47.79 56.08
C THR A 1177 -22.50 -48.57 54.77
N ASP A 1178 -22.18 -49.86 54.77
CA ASP A 1178 -22.36 -50.71 53.58
C ASP A 1178 -23.85 -50.85 53.17
N SER A 1179 -24.78 -50.56 54.07
CA SER A 1179 -26.21 -50.46 53.76
C SER A 1179 -26.50 -49.21 52.93
N ASP A 1180 -25.96 -48.06 53.35
CA ASP A 1180 -26.09 -46.77 52.64
C ASP A 1180 -25.47 -46.85 51.23
N LYS A 1181 -24.35 -47.57 51.08
CA LYS A 1181 -23.71 -47.82 49.78
C LYS A 1181 -24.60 -48.62 48.81
N LYS A 1182 -25.43 -49.53 49.32
CA LYS A 1182 -26.32 -50.39 48.51
C LYS A 1182 -27.67 -49.73 48.22
N GLN A 1183 -28.16 -48.91 49.14
CA GLN A 1183 -29.42 -48.17 49.01
C GLN A 1183 -29.23 -46.71 49.44
N PRO A 1184 -28.84 -45.81 48.52
CA PRO A 1184 -28.72 -44.39 48.84
C PRO A 1184 -30.05 -43.80 49.33
N GLU A 1185 -29.95 -43.01 50.38
CA GLU A 1185 -31.00 -42.10 50.86
C GLU A 1185 -30.95 -40.76 50.11
N GLU A 1186 -32.08 -40.04 50.09
CA GLU A 1186 -32.21 -38.75 49.41
C GLU A 1186 -31.42 -37.63 50.11
N CYS A 1187 -31.10 -37.80 51.40
CA CYS A 1187 -30.31 -36.87 52.19
C CYS A 1187 -29.55 -37.60 53.32
N TYR A 1188 -28.30 -37.20 53.55
CA TYR A 1188 -27.45 -37.61 54.65
C TYR A 1188 -27.06 -36.40 55.49
N MET A 1189 -27.03 -36.54 56.81
CA MET A 1189 -26.54 -35.49 57.72
C MET A 1189 -25.23 -35.93 58.34
N PHE A 1190 -24.19 -35.12 58.16
CA PHE A 1190 -22.88 -35.29 58.79
C PHE A 1190 -22.64 -34.14 59.76
N LEU A 1191 -22.31 -34.47 61.01
CA LEU A 1191 -22.04 -33.49 62.06
C LEU A 1191 -20.91 -34.01 62.95
N ASN A 1192 -20.09 -33.09 63.48
CA ASN A 1192 -19.04 -33.41 64.43
C ASN A 1192 -19.48 -32.97 65.83
N ALA A 1193 -19.81 -33.93 66.70
CA ALA A 1193 -20.24 -33.63 68.07
C ALA A 1193 -19.08 -33.18 68.99
N THR A 1194 -17.82 -33.32 68.54
CA THR A 1194 -16.62 -33.05 69.35
C THR A 1194 -15.88 -31.77 68.95
N ASP A 1195 -16.01 -31.32 67.70
CA ASP A 1195 -15.50 -30.01 67.25
C ASP A 1195 -16.66 -29.19 66.69
N LEU A 1196 -17.18 -28.27 67.52
CA LEU A 1196 -18.30 -27.40 67.18
C LEU A 1196 -17.96 -26.35 66.12
N ARG A 1197 -16.68 -26.23 65.72
CA ARG A 1197 -16.23 -25.35 64.62
C ARG A 1197 -16.44 -25.98 63.26
N ALA A 1198 -16.70 -27.29 63.18
CA ALA A 1198 -16.98 -27.96 61.92
C ALA A 1198 -18.45 -27.78 61.51
N PRO A 1199 -18.74 -27.44 60.24
CA PRO A 1199 -20.11 -27.24 59.78
C PRO A 1199 -20.93 -28.52 59.79
N ILE A 1200 -22.24 -28.39 59.96
CA ILE A 1200 -23.21 -29.46 59.71
C ILE A 1200 -23.40 -29.59 58.20
N ILE A 1201 -23.18 -30.78 57.64
CA ILE A 1201 -23.35 -31.03 56.21
C ILE A 1201 -24.63 -31.84 55.97
N LEU A 1202 -25.59 -31.25 55.27
CA LEU A 1202 -26.76 -31.93 54.70
C LEU A 1202 -26.45 -32.29 53.25
N HIS A 1203 -26.12 -33.55 52.98
CA HIS A 1203 -25.68 -34.03 51.68
C HIS A 1203 -26.81 -34.72 50.91
N PHE A 1204 -27.10 -34.21 49.72
CA PHE A 1204 -28.14 -34.68 48.80
C PHE A 1204 -27.49 -35.34 47.58
N PRO A 1205 -27.23 -36.66 47.61
CA PRO A 1205 -26.71 -37.37 46.46
C PRO A 1205 -27.81 -37.57 45.40
N LEU A 1206 -27.42 -37.61 44.13
CA LEU A 1206 -28.33 -37.93 43.03
C LEU A 1206 -28.79 -39.41 43.11
N CYS A 1207 -29.91 -39.65 43.79
CA CYS A 1207 -30.52 -40.96 43.94
C CYS A 1207 -32.04 -40.88 43.67
N GLN A 1208 -32.69 -41.99 43.28
CA GLN A 1208 -34.10 -41.99 42.89
C GLN A 1208 -34.88 -43.12 43.60
N LYS A 1209 -35.55 -42.82 44.74
CA LYS A 1209 -36.41 -43.76 45.47
C LYS A 1209 -37.89 -43.79 45.00
N MET A 1210 -38.39 -42.74 44.35
CA MET A 1210 -39.79 -42.67 43.88
C MET A 1210 -40.00 -43.27 42.46
N ARG A 1211 -41.02 -44.13 42.32
CA ARG A 1211 -41.40 -44.86 41.07
C ARG A 1211 -41.87 -43.91 39.96
N LEU A 1212 -41.03 -43.64 38.97
CA LEU A 1212 -41.44 -43.11 37.64
C LEU A 1212 -41.50 -44.21 36.59
N LYS A 1213 -42.42 -44.10 35.62
CA LYS A 1213 -42.56 -45.05 34.49
C LYS A 1213 -41.27 -45.05 33.65
N LYS A 1214 -40.86 -46.24 33.20
CA LYS A 1214 -39.56 -46.55 32.55
C LYS A 1214 -39.13 -45.58 31.42
N LYS A 1215 -40.08 -44.96 30.72
CA LYS A 1215 -39.84 -44.07 29.57
C LYS A 1215 -39.50 -42.62 29.97
N ASP A 1216 -40.07 -42.14 31.07
CA ASP A 1216 -39.79 -40.79 31.62
C ASP A 1216 -38.50 -40.78 32.44
N ARG A 1217 -38.06 -41.97 32.87
CA ARG A 1217 -36.84 -42.21 33.65
C ARG A 1217 -35.56 -41.91 32.86
N LYS A 1218 -35.48 -42.31 31.59
CA LYS A 1218 -34.32 -42.07 30.72
C LYS A 1218 -34.22 -40.58 30.34
N ARG A 1219 -35.35 -39.97 29.96
CA ARG A 1219 -35.41 -38.56 29.54
C ARG A 1219 -35.10 -37.56 30.64
N CYS A 1220 -35.58 -37.77 31.88
CA CYS A 1220 -35.27 -36.86 32.99
C CYS A 1220 -33.81 -36.96 33.45
N LEU A 1221 -33.24 -38.17 33.47
CA LEU A 1221 -31.83 -38.40 33.78
C LEU A 1221 -30.92 -37.77 32.71
N GLU A 1222 -31.23 -37.95 31.42
CA GLU A 1222 -30.51 -37.31 30.31
C GLU A 1222 -30.60 -35.78 30.38
N LEU A 1223 -31.77 -35.22 30.74
CA LEU A 1223 -31.96 -33.77 30.86
C LEU A 1223 -31.18 -33.16 32.03
N VAL A 1224 -31.20 -33.81 33.21
CA VAL A 1224 -30.48 -33.37 34.41
C VAL A 1224 -28.97 -33.52 34.21
N MET A 1225 -28.52 -34.60 33.57
CA MET A 1225 -27.11 -34.78 33.19
C MET A 1225 -26.65 -33.73 32.19
N LEU A 1226 -27.44 -33.41 31.16
CA LEU A 1226 -27.08 -32.39 30.17
C LEU A 1226 -27.01 -31.00 30.79
N ILE A 1227 -27.99 -30.63 31.64
CA ILE A 1227 -27.99 -29.34 32.36
C ILE A 1227 -26.81 -29.23 33.33
N HIS A 1228 -26.53 -30.30 34.07
CA HIS A 1228 -25.43 -30.34 35.03
C HIS A 1228 -24.05 -30.32 34.34
N HIS A 1229 -23.88 -31.08 33.25
CA HIS A 1229 -22.64 -31.09 32.46
C HIS A 1229 -22.42 -29.77 31.73
N MET A 1230 -23.47 -29.16 31.16
CA MET A 1230 -23.30 -27.92 30.38
C MET A 1230 -22.98 -26.66 31.20
N ILE A 1231 -23.20 -26.66 32.52
CA ILE A 1231 -23.16 -25.43 33.33
C ILE A 1231 -22.30 -25.62 34.61
N SER A 1232 -21.71 -26.80 34.87
CA SER A 1232 -20.94 -27.10 36.09
C SER A 1232 -21.62 -26.55 37.37
N ILE A 1233 -22.93 -26.77 37.51
CA ILE A 1233 -23.72 -26.20 38.62
C ILE A 1233 -23.60 -27.09 39.84
N GLN A 1234 -22.69 -26.77 40.75
CA GLN A 1234 -22.75 -27.31 42.10
C GLN A 1234 -23.54 -26.33 42.96
N ILE A 1235 -24.74 -26.71 43.37
CA ILE A 1235 -25.54 -25.88 44.28
C ILE A 1235 -25.10 -26.18 45.70
N PHE A 1236 -24.80 -25.13 46.46
CA PHE A 1236 -24.66 -25.20 47.91
C PHE A 1236 -25.56 -24.14 48.52
N ILE A 1237 -26.33 -24.45 49.55
CA ILE A 1237 -27.03 -23.44 50.36
C ILE A 1237 -26.32 -23.43 51.71
N ILE A 1238 -25.97 -22.26 52.24
CA ILE A 1238 -25.32 -22.12 53.55
C ILE A 1238 -26.24 -21.29 54.45
N CYS A 1239 -26.43 -21.63 55.72
CA CYS A 1239 -27.21 -20.80 56.66
C CYS A 1239 -26.38 -20.45 57.90
N ALA A 1240 -26.42 -19.19 58.34
CA ALA A 1240 -25.88 -18.69 59.62
C ALA A 1240 -26.99 -18.66 60.72
N PRO A 1241 -26.72 -18.34 62.01
CA PRO A 1241 -27.32 -19.03 63.15
C PRO A 1241 -28.83 -18.88 63.32
N LEU A 1242 -29.48 -20.03 63.54
CA LEU A 1242 -30.85 -20.18 64.01
C LEU A 1242 -30.96 -19.80 65.49
N ASN A 1243 -31.52 -18.64 65.81
CA ASN A 1243 -32.15 -18.43 67.12
C ASN A 1243 -33.63 -18.87 67.03
N GLN A 1244 -33.88 -20.10 67.47
CA GLN A 1244 -35.16 -20.73 67.85
C GLN A 1244 -36.40 -20.39 66.99
N THR A 1245 -36.80 -21.27 66.07
CA THR A 1245 -37.94 -22.22 66.21
C THR A 1245 -37.95 -23.23 65.08
#